data_AF-Q7ULJ2-F1
#
_entry.id   AF-Q7ULJ2-F1
#
_cell.length_a   1.000
_cell.length_b   1.000
_cell.length_c   1.000
_cell.angle_alpha   90.00
_cell.angle_beta   90.00
_cell.angle_gamma   90.00
#
_symmetry.space_group_name_H-M   'P 1'
#
loop_
_entity.id
_entity.type
_entity.pdbx_description
1 polymer ?
#
loop_
_entity_poly.entity_id
_entity_poly.type
_entity_poly.pdbx_seq_one_letter_code
_entity_poly.pdbx_strand_id
1 'polypeptide(L)'
;MNRSTLAVCFTIALLFVGLFETNACAQPHTGKDSFWVNDGNNATIFPRGRINRLGYQISVRLSAPNIPETQRVEIEFSSTGGPTTADHNFTLVLAPRGNGHSPPQSALEVEIPFRIPENSTQQTIIRHVPKTSYGDLYDASILEDGRSIADIPNEIGKPLQRYTAVEKAMRDEICWRLIWVNSDEDMELRDDSLQALVDSTFDMQWESETFQPNMSNVDENGNVNQNFITVQSHSADEMPLDWRSLLPFDAIVFHREDYIKHQSEKPPWWKPLMRWVHGGGVILIRGTLPDQMNDTKMISSSAAAFDAATIDAIATSASQTLRTDVANMPSQWGSVNAINMQLNGMGTGEVELNAIEKFRRSVVNAYNNNKKIDRLGTEKGMMVFPSEAGILVQMPARNADEPVSMLDWRTTKSLLGFHAYRTLRRGVDPMIGTQRFFEWMIPGVSQPPVYTFMGFLGLFVVLVGPVAYRKTTKSGRSYLMFLIAPVLAVATTVAMMGYGIIADGFGTRMRARQITWVNSDGDAMSRTRSTYFAGIRPSNGLRFPSDASVTLLLDNEETSWEDRVQQRFDPRGRVTVTEDEIRFSSRLLPSRQQRQFVVEQPRDQFGTVRITESEPEAVKRVSVEVKNDCKLNLQGILVRDQDGLFFVAEDVSPGETARAKLLTTLEASKLMGDWYKRQWLVNSKTNRQSDTADRQMRRRMMEETFDVINKVRSSLAMTSAPSDGVFEYELQQRMQLGKSLPNHSYIALADLSDDVPAIDGISIENSIHFVMGDLP
;
A
#
# COMPACT_ATOMS: atom_id res chain seq x y z
N MET A 1 35.78 -55.78 -24.88
CA MET A 1 34.80 -55.03 -24.07
C MET A 1 34.45 -53.75 -24.81
N ASN A 2 33.18 -53.60 -25.19
CA ASN A 2 32.72 -52.64 -26.20
C ASN A 2 32.43 -51.25 -25.60
N ARG A 3 32.82 -50.20 -26.34
CA ARG A 3 32.61 -48.78 -26.01
C ARG A 3 31.14 -48.36 -25.91
N SER A 4 30.18 -49.23 -26.23
CA SER A 4 28.74 -48.97 -26.11
C SER A 4 28.20 -49.11 -24.68
N THR A 5 28.88 -49.85 -23.80
CA THR A 5 28.41 -50.03 -22.40
C THR A 5 28.80 -48.86 -21.50
N LEU A 6 29.80 -48.08 -21.88
CA LEU A 6 30.30 -46.93 -21.12
C LEU A 6 29.48 -45.66 -21.37
N ALA A 7 28.86 -45.53 -22.56
CA ALA A 7 27.93 -44.45 -22.88
C ALA A 7 26.58 -44.61 -22.15
N VAL A 8 26.09 -45.84 -22.00
CA VAL A 8 24.81 -46.11 -21.30
C VAL A 8 24.93 -45.86 -19.79
N CYS A 9 26.09 -46.11 -19.18
CA CYS A 9 26.31 -45.81 -17.76
C CYS A 9 26.46 -44.30 -17.49
N PHE A 10 26.97 -43.51 -18.45
CA PHE A 10 27.11 -42.06 -18.27
C PHE A 10 25.78 -41.31 -18.43
N THR A 11 24.86 -41.79 -19.28
CA THR A 11 23.53 -41.18 -19.45
C THR A 11 22.58 -41.50 -18.29
N ILE A 12 22.72 -42.67 -17.66
CA ILE A 12 21.93 -43.02 -16.46
C ILE A 12 22.44 -42.27 -15.21
N ALA A 13 23.74 -41.97 -15.12
CA ALA A 13 24.28 -41.16 -14.03
C ALA A 13 23.86 -39.68 -14.11
N LEU A 14 23.67 -39.12 -15.32
CA LEU A 14 23.18 -37.74 -15.50
C LEU A 14 21.66 -37.59 -15.31
N LEU A 15 20.89 -38.67 -15.50
CA LEU A 15 19.45 -38.69 -15.21
C LEU A 15 19.11 -38.90 -13.72
N PHE A 16 20.05 -39.40 -12.91
CA PHE A 16 19.86 -39.57 -11.46
C PHE A 16 20.43 -38.44 -10.60
N VAL A 17 21.16 -37.47 -11.18
CA VAL A 17 21.69 -36.30 -10.45
C VAL A 17 20.73 -35.09 -10.47
N GLY A 18 19.63 -35.16 -11.24
CA GLY A 18 18.61 -34.11 -11.32
C GLY A 18 17.36 -34.28 -10.44
N LEU A 19 17.32 -35.29 -9.56
CA LEU A 19 16.12 -35.62 -8.75
C LEU A 19 16.45 -35.92 -7.28
N PHE A 20 17.48 -35.27 -6.74
CA PHE A 20 17.62 -35.12 -5.30
C PHE A 20 17.50 -33.64 -4.96
N GLU A 21 16.25 -33.14 -4.96
CA GLU A 21 15.88 -32.16 -3.96
C GLU A 21 16.27 -32.78 -2.62
N THR A 22 17.29 -32.21 -1.98
CA THR A 22 17.47 -32.46 -0.56
C THR A 22 16.29 -31.78 0.10
N ASN A 23 15.19 -32.51 0.22
CA ASN A 23 14.21 -32.31 1.26
C ASN A 23 14.96 -32.49 2.58
N ALA A 24 15.70 -31.45 2.98
CA ALA A 24 16.00 -31.22 4.37
C ALA A 24 14.63 -31.22 5.03
N CYS A 25 14.37 -32.28 5.78
CA CYS A 25 13.17 -32.46 6.56
C CYS A 25 13.12 -31.26 7.53
N ALA A 26 12.50 -30.17 7.09
CA ALA A 26 12.04 -29.11 7.95
C ALA A 26 10.99 -29.79 8.81
N GLN A 27 11.38 -30.17 10.03
CA GLN A 27 10.38 -30.53 11.02
C GLN A 27 9.43 -29.34 11.12
N PRO A 28 8.12 -29.53 10.94
CA PRO A 28 7.16 -28.48 11.26
C PRO A 28 7.33 -28.19 12.74
N HIS A 29 7.99 -27.07 13.05
CA HIS A 29 8.06 -26.61 14.42
C HIS A 29 6.63 -26.26 14.83
N THR A 30 6.13 -27.03 15.78
CA THR A 30 4.86 -26.86 16.51
C THR A 30 4.94 -25.63 17.43
N GLY A 31 5.29 -24.47 16.87
CA GLY A 31 4.88 -23.19 17.45
C GLY A 31 3.41 -23.03 17.15
N LYS A 32 2.59 -22.76 18.18
CA LYS A 32 1.15 -22.46 18.05
C LYS A 32 0.89 -21.63 16.80
N ASP A 33 -0.15 -22.02 16.05
CA ASP A 33 -0.54 -21.49 14.76
C ASP A 33 -0.25 -20.00 14.62
N SER A 34 0.81 -19.67 13.88
CA SER A 34 1.12 -18.27 13.63
C SER A 34 0.05 -17.72 12.70
N PHE A 35 -0.47 -16.53 13.02
CA PHE A 35 -1.37 -15.74 12.17
C PHE A 35 -0.92 -15.65 10.70
N TRP A 36 0.38 -15.86 10.43
CA TRP A 36 0.95 -15.89 9.09
C TRP A 36 1.27 -17.31 8.66
N VAL A 37 0.85 -17.67 7.44
CA VAL A 37 1.12 -18.99 6.85
C VAL A 37 2.62 -19.22 6.70
N ASN A 38 3.11 -20.33 7.25
CA ASN A 38 4.45 -20.84 6.99
C ASN A 38 4.41 -21.68 5.71
N ASP A 39 5.08 -21.23 4.66
CA ASP A 39 5.09 -21.89 3.36
C ASP A 39 6.27 -22.87 3.17
N GLY A 40 6.96 -23.16 4.28
CA GLY A 40 8.13 -24.04 4.39
C GLY A 40 9.47 -23.33 4.12
N ASN A 41 9.48 -22.22 3.38
CA ASN A 41 10.72 -21.56 2.96
C ASN A 41 10.87 -20.16 3.56
N ASN A 42 9.80 -19.58 4.11
CA ASN A 42 9.82 -18.28 4.77
C ASN A 42 10.36 -18.30 6.22
N ALA A 43 11.07 -19.35 6.64
CA ALA A 43 11.66 -19.45 7.96
C ALA A 43 13.07 -20.05 7.95
N THR A 44 13.91 -19.66 8.91
CA THR A 44 15.25 -20.21 9.09
C THR A 44 15.71 -20.14 10.55
N ILE A 45 16.70 -20.96 10.93
CA ILE A 45 17.10 -21.16 12.33
C ILE A 45 18.62 -21.05 12.48
N PHE A 46 19.06 -20.41 13.57
CA PHE A 46 20.46 -20.23 13.95
C PHE A 46 20.72 -20.80 15.36
N PRO A 47 21.84 -21.52 15.59
CA PRO A 47 22.82 -21.99 14.61
C PRO A 47 22.30 -23.23 13.84
N ARG A 48 22.70 -23.41 12.57
CA ARG A 48 22.39 -24.63 11.80
C ARG A 48 23.35 -25.77 12.20
N GLY A 49 22.85 -26.77 12.92
CA GLY A 49 23.63 -27.98 13.23
C GLY A 49 22.95 -28.92 14.24
N ARG A 50 23.33 -30.19 14.26
CA ARG A 50 22.82 -31.18 15.25
C ARG A 50 23.25 -30.89 16.70
N ILE A 51 24.31 -30.11 16.88
CA ILE A 51 24.87 -29.76 18.20
C ILE A 51 24.77 -28.24 18.34
N ASN A 52 23.92 -27.79 19.25
CA ASN A 52 23.85 -26.38 19.60
C ASN A 52 25.01 -26.03 20.53
N ARG A 53 26.05 -25.37 19.99
CA ARG A 53 27.22 -24.91 20.76
C ARG A 53 27.03 -23.53 21.38
N LEU A 54 25.99 -22.79 20.97
CA LEU A 54 25.74 -21.42 21.44
C LEU A 54 24.93 -21.38 22.73
N GLY A 55 24.22 -22.48 23.06
CA GLY A 55 23.37 -22.54 24.25
C GLY A 55 22.00 -21.89 24.05
N TYR A 56 21.72 -21.32 22.87
CA TYR A 56 20.42 -20.76 22.48
C TYR A 56 20.15 -20.99 20.99
N GLN A 57 18.89 -20.81 20.59
CA GLN A 57 18.40 -20.94 19.22
C GLN A 57 17.60 -19.69 18.85
N ILE A 58 17.87 -19.16 17.66
CA ILE A 58 17.14 -18.02 17.08
C ILE A 58 16.44 -18.50 15.81
N SER A 59 15.11 -18.46 15.80
CA SER A 59 14.28 -18.70 14.62
C SER A 59 13.88 -17.36 14.02
N VAL A 60 13.99 -17.23 12.70
CA VAL A 60 13.60 -16.04 11.95
C VAL A 60 12.55 -16.45 10.93
N ARG A 61 11.40 -15.76 10.91
CA ARG A 61 10.29 -15.99 9.99
C ARG A 61 9.88 -14.69 9.28
N LEU A 62 9.58 -14.78 7.99
CA LEU A 62 9.04 -13.70 7.17
C LEU A 62 7.57 -13.98 6.86
N SER A 63 6.68 -12.98 6.97
CA SER A 63 5.26 -13.17 6.62
C SER A 63 5.02 -13.54 5.15
N ALA A 64 4.12 -14.48 4.91
CA ALA A 64 3.44 -14.65 3.63
C ALA A 64 1.99 -14.14 3.76
N PRO A 65 1.45 -13.33 2.83
CA PRO A 65 1.89 -13.23 1.44
C PRO A 65 2.95 -12.17 1.19
N ASN A 66 3.70 -12.40 0.12
CA ASN A 66 4.83 -11.61 -0.31
C ASN A 66 4.37 -10.39 -1.11
N ILE A 67 3.98 -9.32 -0.41
CA ILE A 67 3.56 -8.07 -1.05
C ILE A 67 4.66 -7.00 -0.98
N PRO A 68 4.71 -6.08 -1.96
CA PRO A 68 5.82 -5.15 -2.09
C PRO A 68 5.70 -3.91 -1.20
N GLU A 69 5.09 -3.98 -0.01
CA GLU A 69 4.79 -2.79 0.81
C GLU A 69 5.46 -2.85 2.18
N THR A 70 5.08 -3.87 2.95
CA THR A 70 5.60 -4.14 4.29
C THR A 70 5.82 -5.63 4.41
N GLN A 71 6.89 -6.00 5.10
CA GLN A 71 7.23 -7.38 5.40
C GLN A 71 7.31 -7.51 6.91
N ARG A 72 6.50 -8.38 7.51
CA ARG A 72 6.68 -8.71 8.92
C ARG A 72 7.84 -9.70 9.04
N VAL A 73 8.73 -9.40 9.98
CA VAL A 73 9.85 -10.23 10.40
C VAL A 73 9.63 -10.60 11.85
N GLU A 74 9.60 -11.89 12.13
CA GLU A 74 9.43 -12.45 13.45
C GLU A 74 10.69 -13.20 13.85
N ILE A 75 11.21 -12.87 15.03
CA ILE A 75 12.45 -13.41 15.58
C ILE A 75 12.10 -14.05 16.91
N GLU A 76 12.21 -15.37 16.99
CA GLU A 76 11.98 -16.12 18.22
C GLU A 76 13.32 -16.58 18.78
N PHE A 77 13.67 -16.09 19.96
CA PHE A 77 14.80 -16.55 20.75
C PHE A 77 14.34 -17.61 21.74
N SER A 78 15.10 -18.69 21.87
CA SER A 78 14.90 -19.72 22.90
C SER A 78 16.24 -20.20 23.45
N SER A 79 16.39 -20.20 24.77
CA SER A 79 17.57 -20.75 25.41
C SER A 79 17.45 -22.26 25.58
N THR A 80 18.54 -22.98 25.31
CA THR A 80 18.59 -24.46 25.36
C THR A 80 19.20 -25.01 26.65
N GLY A 81 19.90 -24.18 27.43
CA GLY A 81 20.66 -24.60 28.62
C GLY A 81 20.19 -24.01 29.96
N GLY A 82 19.06 -23.30 30.00
CA GLY A 82 18.61 -22.50 31.14
C GLY A 82 18.54 -20.99 30.80
N PRO A 83 18.16 -20.11 31.74
CA PRO A 83 18.09 -18.67 31.47
C PRO A 83 19.44 -18.11 30.99
N THR A 84 19.41 -17.08 30.13
CA THR A 84 20.63 -16.37 29.68
C THR A 84 21.41 -15.83 30.88
N THR A 85 22.74 -15.91 30.84
CA THR A 85 23.62 -15.47 31.94
C THR A 85 24.15 -14.04 31.77
N ALA A 86 23.83 -13.40 30.64
CA ALA A 86 24.20 -12.03 30.33
C ALA A 86 23.19 -11.42 29.35
N ASP A 87 23.28 -10.10 29.17
CA ASP A 87 22.60 -9.42 28.08
C ASP A 87 23.28 -9.74 26.75
N HIS A 88 22.49 -10.06 25.74
CA HIS A 88 22.98 -10.27 24.38
C HIS A 88 22.41 -9.23 23.43
N ASN A 89 23.28 -8.59 22.65
CA ASN A 89 22.90 -7.65 21.60
C ASN A 89 23.09 -8.30 20.24
N PHE A 90 21.99 -8.51 19.53
CA PHE A 90 21.99 -9.13 18.22
C PHE A 90 21.55 -8.13 17.14
N THR A 91 21.99 -8.38 15.92
CA THR A 91 21.46 -7.74 14.72
C THR A 91 21.14 -8.81 13.70
N LEU A 92 19.88 -8.89 13.29
CA LEU A 92 19.48 -9.65 12.10
C LEU A 92 19.75 -8.81 10.85
N VAL A 93 20.48 -9.36 9.90
CA VAL A 93 20.73 -8.76 8.59
C VAL A 93 20.11 -9.65 7.52
N LEU A 94 19.21 -9.09 6.72
CA LEU A 94 18.62 -9.74 5.54
C LEU A 94 19.16 -9.07 4.29
N ALA A 95 20.03 -9.76 3.56
CA ALA A 95 20.60 -9.29 2.31
C ALA A 95 19.84 -9.91 1.12
N PRO A 96 19.18 -9.11 0.27
CA PRO A 96 18.37 -9.66 -0.82
C PRO A 96 19.23 -10.38 -1.87
N ARG A 97 18.70 -11.45 -2.47
CA ARG A 97 19.34 -12.14 -3.60
C ARG A 97 18.74 -11.72 -4.93
N GLY A 98 19.57 -11.51 -5.94
CA GLY A 98 19.11 -10.97 -7.22
C GLY A 98 18.07 -11.82 -7.96
N ASN A 99 18.02 -13.13 -7.73
CA ASN A 99 17.05 -14.04 -8.35
C ASN A 99 15.77 -14.25 -7.54
N GLY A 100 15.56 -13.53 -6.43
CA GLY A 100 14.32 -13.65 -5.67
C GLY A 100 13.63 -12.33 -5.36
N HIS A 101 13.96 -11.28 -6.11
CA HIS A 101 13.26 -10.00 -6.06
C HIS A 101 12.98 -9.47 -7.47
N SER A 102 11.83 -8.81 -7.63
CA SER A 102 11.40 -8.15 -8.87
C SER A 102 10.66 -6.85 -8.53
N PRO A 103 11.01 -5.70 -9.13
CA PRO A 103 12.27 -5.46 -9.80
C PRO A 103 13.48 -5.69 -8.86
N PRO A 104 14.57 -6.32 -9.32
CA PRO A 104 15.71 -6.67 -8.46
C PRO A 104 16.38 -5.45 -7.77
N GLN A 105 16.48 -4.32 -8.48
CA GLN A 105 17.03 -3.04 -8.02
C GLN A 105 16.14 -2.29 -7.02
N SER A 106 14.91 -2.76 -6.82
CA SER A 106 14.02 -2.23 -5.80
C SER A 106 14.11 -3.03 -4.50
N ALA A 107 14.98 -4.03 -4.41
CA ALA A 107 15.22 -4.75 -3.17
C ALA A 107 15.97 -3.88 -2.15
N LEU A 108 15.64 -4.06 -0.87
CA LEU A 108 16.25 -3.37 0.26
C LEU A 108 17.00 -4.37 1.12
N GLU A 109 18.19 -3.98 1.58
CA GLU A 109 18.88 -4.67 2.67
C GLU A 109 18.23 -4.24 3.99
N VAL A 110 17.96 -5.19 4.88
CA VAL A 110 17.24 -4.93 6.13
C VAL A 110 18.13 -5.28 7.32
N GLU A 111 18.22 -4.37 8.28
CA GLU A 111 18.87 -4.59 9.56
C GLU A 111 17.86 -4.43 10.69
N ILE A 112 17.78 -5.42 11.58
CA ILE A 112 16.92 -5.40 12.76
C ILE A 112 17.81 -5.66 13.98
N PRO A 113 18.27 -4.61 14.69
CA PRO A 113 18.89 -4.77 16.00
C PRO A 113 17.84 -5.18 17.04
N PHE A 114 18.19 -6.13 17.91
CA PHE A 114 17.36 -6.58 19.02
C PHE A 114 18.23 -7.01 20.20
N ARG A 115 17.68 -6.88 21.41
CA ARG A 115 18.36 -7.25 22.67
C ARG A 115 17.61 -8.36 23.37
N ILE A 116 18.36 -9.33 23.86
CA ILE A 116 17.87 -10.39 24.75
C ILE A 116 18.43 -10.10 26.15
N PRO A 117 17.58 -9.71 27.12
CA PRO A 117 18.02 -9.45 28.48
C PRO A 117 18.61 -10.69 29.18
N GLU A 118 19.45 -10.47 30.19
CA GLU A 118 19.83 -11.52 31.15
C GLU A 118 18.59 -12.17 31.79
N ASN A 119 18.70 -13.46 32.12
CA ASN A 119 17.64 -14.31 32.67
C ASN A 119 16.45 -14.58 31.73
N SER A 120 16.64 -14.39 30.41
CA SER A 120 15.64 -14.73 29.41
C SER A 120 15.69 -16.22 29.04
N THR A 121 14.52 -16.85 28.93
CA THR A 121 14.38 -18.23 28.44
C THR A 121 13.78 -18.28 27.04
N GLN A 122 12.79 -17.43 26.77
CA GLN A 122 12.16 -17.29 25.47
C GLN A 122 11.77 -15.83 25.26
N GLN A 123 11.92 -15.33 24.03
CA GLN A 123 11.49 -13.99 23.66
C GLN A 123 11.09 -13.96 22.18
N THR A 124 9.97 -13.32 21.87
CA THR A 124 9.52 -13.09 20.50
C THR A 124 9.63 -11.60 20.19
N ILE A 125 10.37 -11.27 19.14
CA ILE A 125 10.53 -9.92 18.61
C ILE A 125 9.88 -9.86 17.24
N ILE A 126 8.96 -8.91 17.06
CA ILE A 126 8.28 -8.68 15.79
C ILE A 126 8.64 -7.29 15.31
N ARG A 127 9.01 -7.18 14.02
CA ARG A 127 9.25 -5.90 13.34
C ARG A 127 8.62 -5.91 11.95
N HIS A 128 8.14 -4.74 11.52
CA HIS A 128 7.60 -4.54 10.17
C HIS A 128 8.58 -3.70 9.38
N VAL A 129 9.02 -4.24 8.25
CA VAL A 129 10.08 -3.62 7.45
C VAL A 129 9.51 -3.13 6.12
N PRO A 130 9.80 -1.89 5.70
CA PRO A 130 9.43 -1.39 4.38
C PRO A 130 9.96 -2.28 3.27
N LYS A 131 9.16 -2.44 2.23
CA LYS A 131 9.51 -3.22 1.04
C LYS A 131 9.16 -2.44 -0.22
N THR A 132 9.93 -2.67 -1.28
CA THR A 132 9.74 -1.99 -2.59
C THR A 132 9.88 -2.95 -3.77
N SER A 133 9.87 -4.26 -3.52
CA SER A 133 9.99 -5.29 -4.56
C SER A 133 9.07 -6.47 -4.22
N TYR A 134 8.56 -7.16 -5.21
CA TYR A 134 7.96 -8.48 -5.06
C TYR A 134 9.05 -9.53 -4.89
N GLY A 135 8.85 -10.56 -4.06
CA GLY A 135 9.88 -11.56 -3.77
C GLY A 135 10.49 -11.44 -2.37
N ASP A 136 10.95 -12.55 -1.80
CA ASP A 136 11.32 -12.70 -0.39
C ASP A 136 12.62 -13.49 -0.16
N LEU A 137 13.44 -13.68 -1.20
CA LEU A 137 14.68 -14.43 -1.07
C LEU A 137 15.82 -13.58 -0.50
N TYR A 138 16.19 -13.86 0.75
CA TYR A 138 17.28 -13.21 1.44
C TYR A 138 18.35 -14.22 1.89
N ASP A 139 19.60 -13.75 1.91
CA ASP A 139 20.65 -14.31 2.74
C ASP A 139 20.53 -13.68 4.14
N ALA A 140 20.12 -14.47 5.13
CA ALA A 140 19.93 -14.06 6.51
C ALA A 140 21.17 -14.34 7.36
N SER A 141 21.61 -13.38 8.15
CA SER A 141 22.72 -13.51 9.08
C SER A 141 22.40 -12.86 10.43
N ILE A 142 22.89 -13.46 11.52
CA ILE A 142 22.77 -12.92 12.88
C ILE A 142 24.17 -12.49 13.33
N LEU A 143 24.29 -11.23 13.73
CA LEU A 143 25.50 -10.66 14.31
C LEU A 143 25.30 -10.50 15.82
N GLU A 144 26.21 -11.02 16.64
CA GLU A 144 26.28 -10.75 18.08
C GLU A 144 27.43 -9.77 18.33
N ASP A 145 27.13 -8.62 18.93
CA ASP A 145 28.09 -7.52 19.12
C ASP A 145 28.89 -7.19 17.84
N GLY A 146 28.22 -7.28 16.68
CA GLY A 146 28.78 -7.02 15.35
C GLY A 146 29.57 -8.17 14.73
N ARG A 147 29.67 -9.33 15.38
CA ARG A 147 30.34 -10.54 14.84
C ARG A 147 29.31 -11.59 14.44
N SER A 148 29.46 -12.19 13.26
CA SER A 148 28.54 -13.24 12.82
C SER A 148 28.63 -14.46 13.72
N ILE A 149 27.47 -14.97 14.17
CA ILE A 149 27.39 -16.21 14.97
C ILE A 149 27.48 -17.48 14.09
N ALA A 150 27.38 -17.32 12.77
CA ALA A 150 27.48 -18.39 11.79
C ALA A 150 28.45 -18.01 10.66
N ASP A 151 29.25 -18.97 10.19
CA ASP A 151 30.23 -18.74 9.12
C ASP A 151 29.57 -18.47 7.75
N ILE A 152 28.38 -19.03 7.53
CA ILE A 152 27.65 -18.94 6.27
C ILE A 152 26.24 -18.40 6.57
N PRO A 153 25.76 -17.38 5.82
CA PRO A 153 24.38 -16.93 5.90
C PRO A 153 23.39 -18.05 5.60
N ASN A 154 22.24 -18.00 6.26
CA ASN A 154 21.14 -18.91 5.97
C ASN A 154 20.23 -18.33 4.91
N GLU A 155 19.87 -19.11 3.91
CA GLU A 155 18.82 -18.73 2.96
C GLU A 155 17.43 -18.75 3.62
N ILE A 156 16.60 -17.77 3.28
CA ILE A 156 15.19 -17.64 3.61
C ILE A 156 14.43 -17.11 2.38
N GLY A 157 13.24 -17.64 2.09
CA GLY A 157 12.40 -17.28 0.94
C GLY A 157 12.58 -18.21 -0.28
N LYS A 158 11.99 -17.81 -1.41
CA LYS A 158 12.00 -18.60 -2.66
C LYS A 158 12.56 -17.81 -3.85
N PRO A 159 13.30 -18.45 -4.78
CA PRO A 159 13.66 -17.80 -6.02
C PRO A 159 12.41 -17.44 -6.81
N LEU A 160 12.44 -16.28 -7.45
CA LEU A 160 11.33 -15.71 -8.21
C LEU A 160 11.65 -15.82 -9.71
N GLN A 161 10.75 -16.45 -10.46
CA GLN A 161 10.84 -16.42 -11.92
C GLN A 161 10.54 -15.00 -12.41
N ARG A 162 11.59 -14.29 -12.81
CA ARG A 162 11.56 -12.86 -13.13
C ARG A 162 10.53 -12.48 -14.20
N TYR A 163 10.34 -13.31 -15.23
CA TYR A 163 9.44 -13.01 -16.35
C TYR A 163 7.96 -13.13 -15.99
N THR A 164 7.58 -14.01 -15.05
CA THR A 164 6.19 -14.15 -14.58
C THR A 164 5.87 -13.26 -13.38
N ALA A 165 6.87 -12.57 -12.82
CA ALA A 165 6.71 -11.73 -11.64
C ALA A 165 5.73 -10.57 -11.85
N VAL A 166 5.72 -9.95 -13.05
CA VAL A 166 4.78 -8.85 -13.37
C VAL A 166 3.35 -9.36 -13.33
N GLU A 167 3.08 -10.43 -14.07
CA GLU A 167 1.76 -11.02 -14.20
C GLU A 167 1.26 -11.55 -12.85
N LYS A 168 2.14 -12.21 -12.09
CA LYS A 168 1.82 -12.69 -10.74
C LYS A 168 1.55 -11.54 -9.77
N ALA A 169 2.35 -10.48 -9.80
CA ALA A 169 2.14 -9.30 -8.96
C ALA A 169 0.82 -8.61 -9.33
N MET A 170 0.54 -8.41 -10.62
CA MET A 170 -0.74 -7.85 -11.09
C MET A 170 -1.93 -8.70 -10.66
N ARG A 171 -1.83 -10.02 -10.73
CA ARG A 171 -2.85 -10.94 -10.19
C ARG A 171 -3.02 -10.79 -8.68
N ASP A 172 -1.91 -10.70 -7.93
CA ASP A 172 -1.93 -10.47 -6.49
C ASP A 172 -2.49 -9.09 -6.07
N GLU A 173 -2.51 -8.11 -6.97
CA GLU A 173 -3.13 -6.79 -6.74
C GLU A 173 -4.65 -6.78 -6.95
N ILE A 174 -5.16 -7.66 -7.83
CA ILE A 174 -6.60 -7.80 -8.10
C ILE A 174 -7.25 -8.97 -7.32
N CYS A 175 -6.44 -9.82 -6.71
CA CYS A 175 -6.88 -10.89 -5.84
C CYS A 175 -7.41 -10.32 -4.53
N TRP A 176 -8.64 -10.71 -4.16
CA TRP A 176 -9.27 -10.24 -2.94
C TRP A 176 -8.82 -11.07 -1.75
N ARG A 177 -8.10 -10.46 -0.81
CA ARG A 177 -7.53 -11.14 0.36
C ARG A 177 -8.31 -10.84 1.62
N LEU A 178 -8.86 -11.87 2.25
CA LEU A 178 -9.74 -11.73 3.40
C LEU A 178 -9.18 -12.48 4.61
N ILE A 179 -9.37 -11.92 5.79
CA ILE A 179 -9.29 -12.66 7.05
C ILE A 179 -10.72 -13.02 7.46
N TRP A 180 -10.97 -14.30 7.71
CA TRP A 180 -12.22 -14.78 8.26
C TRP A 180 -12.06 -15.05 9.75
N VAL A 181 -12.75 -14.27 10.59
CA VAL A 181 -12.74 -14.50 12.03
C VAL A 181 -13.77 -15.59 12.34
N ASN A 182 -13.28 -16.70 12.90
CA ASN A 182 -14.10 -17.84 13.29
C ASN A 182 -15.06 -17.44 14.42
N SER A 183 -16.30 -17.91 14.33
CA SER A 183 -17.37 -17.65 15.27
C SER A 183 -18.08 -18.94 15.62
N ASP A 184 -18.46 -19.11 16.88
CA ASP A 184 -19.27 -20.24 17.33
C ASP A 184 -20.71 -20.15 16.80
N GLU A 185 -21.17 -18.96 16.41
CA GLU A 185 -22.55 -18.70 15.96
C GLU A 185 -22.88 -19.30 14.59
N ASP A 186 -21.89 -19.48 13.72
CA ASP A 186 -22.13 -19.94 12.34
C ASP A 186 -21.08 -20.92 11.82
N MET A 187 -20.38 -21.62 12.72
CA MET A 187 -19.33 -22.57 12.36
C MET A 187 -19.79 -23.61 11.32
N GLU A 188 -21.05 -24.07 11.42
CA GLU A 188 -21.65 -25.05 10.50
C GLU A 188 -21.92 -24.47 9.10
N LEU A 189 -22.05 -23.15 8.97
CA LEU A 189 -22.37 -22.45 7.72
C LEU A 189 -21.14 -21.84 7.03
N ARG A 190 -19.98 -21.93 7.68
CA ARG A 190 -18.73 -21.30 7.23
C ARG A 190 -18.34 -21.77 5.84
N ASP A 191 -18.23 -23.08 5.64
CA ASP A 191 -17.71 -23.65 4.40
C ASP A 191 -18.64 -23.34 3.21
N ASP A 192 -19.96 -23.37 3.42
CA ASP A 192 -20.96 -22.96 2.43
C ASP A 192 -20.87 -21.46 2.09
N SER A 193 -20.66 -20.60 3.09
CA SER A 193 -20.49 -19.17 2.90
C SER A 193 -19.20 -18.84 2.13
N LEU A 194 -18.11 -19.55 2.42
CA LEU A 194 -16.84 -19.44 1.72
C LEU A 194 -16.94 -19.96 0.28
N GLN A 195 -17.64 -21.07 0.06
CA GLN A 195 -17.89 -21.57 -1.30
C GLN A 195 -18.71 -20.57 -2.11
N ALA A 196 -19.76 -19.97 -1.53
CA ALA A 196 -20.55 -18.94 -2.19
C ALA A 196 -19.74 -17.69 -2.55
N LEU A 197 -18.77 -17.32 -1.71
CA LEU A 197 -17.81 -16.27 -1.96
C LEU A 197 -16.89 -16.61 -3.14
N VAL A 198 -16.33 -17.83 -3.20
CA VAL A 198 -15.51 -18.26 -4.34
C VAL A 198 -16.33 -18.25 -5.63
N ASP A 199 -17.54 -18.80 -5.59
CA ASP A 199 -18.46 -18.82 -6.73
C ASP A 199 -18.76 -17.40 -7.21
N SER A 200 -18.83 -16.40 -6.33
CA SER A 200 -19.09 -15.00 -6.69
C SER A 200 -18.01 -14.37 -7.60
N THR A 201 -16.82 -14.96 -7.68
CA THR A 201 -15.67 -14.47 -8.45
C THR A 201 -15.48 -15.12 -9.83
N PHE A 202 -16.45 -15.94 -10.28
CA PHE A 202 -16.31 -16.77 -11.47
C PHE A 202 -16.07 -16.00 -12.78
N ASP A 203 -16.57 -14.76 -12.90
CA ASP A 203 -16.41 -13.90 -14.08
C ASP A 203 -14.93 -13.57 -14.32
N MET A 204 -14.18 -13.30 -13.25
CA MET A 204 -12.73 -13.04 -13.32
C MET A 204 -11.92 -14.33 -13.54
N GLN A 205 -12.39 -15.46 -13.00
CA GLN A 205 -11.73 -16.76 -13.17
C GLN A 205 -11.69 -17.20 -14.63
N TRP A 206 -12.68 -16.79 -15.42
CA TRP A 206 -12.85 -17.18 -16.81
C TRP A 206 -11.81 -16.58 -17.76
N GLU A 207 -11.27 -15.40 -17.46
CA GLU A 207 -10.19 -14.78 -18.25
C GLU A 207 -8.82 -15.41 -17.97
N SER A 208 -8.72 -16.35 -17.00
CA SER A 208 -7.46 -17.00 -16.66
C SER A 208 -7.21 -18.27 -17.50
N GLU A 209 -5.97 -18.44 -17.97
CA GLU A 209 -5.53 -19.63 -18.71
C GLU A 209 -5.53 -20.94 -17.88
N THR A 210 -5.96 -20.89 -16.61
CA THR A 210 -5.82 -21.98 -15.61
C THR A 210 -7.10 -22.24 -14.82
N PHE A 211 -8.26 -22.23 -15.47
CA PHE A 211 -9.53 -22.57 -14.82
C PHE A 211 -9.54 -24.01 -14.26
N GLN A 212 -9.76 -24.16 -12.95
CA GLN A 212 -9.85 -25.47 -12.27
C GLN A 212 -11.26 -25.74 -11.70
N PRO A 213 -12.10 -26.51 -12.41
CA PRO A 213 -13.55 -26.61 -12.16
C PRO A 213 -14.02 -27.45 -10.95
N ASN A 214 -13.14 -28.11 -10.19
CA ASN A 214 -13.54 -29.34 -9.49
C ASN A 214 -12.97 -29.58 -8.08
N MET A 215 -12.54 -28.55 -7.36
CA MET A 215 -12.09 -28.71 -5.98
C MET A 215 -13.01 -27.97 -5.03
N SER A 216 -13.28 -28.56 -3.85
CA SER A 216 -13.64 -27.75 -2.69
C SER A 216 -12.54 -26.72 -2.55
N ASN A 217 -12.90 -25.45 -2.73
CA ASN A 217 -11.93 -24.37 -2.72
C ASN A 217 -11.58 -23.93 -1.30
N VAL A 218 -12.24 -24.56 -0.32
CA VAL A 218 -12.03 -24.44 1.13
C VAL A 218 -11.28 -25.69 1.61
N ASP A 219 -10.15 -25.49 2.28
CA ASP A 219 -9.37 -26.56 2.91
C ASP A 219 -9.94 -26.93 4.29
N GLU A 220 -9.37 -27.97 4.92
CA GLU A 220 -9.79 -28.47 6.23
C GLU A 220 -9.69 -27.43 7.37
N ASN A 221 -8.87 -26.38 7.18
CA ASN A 221 -8.68 -25.30 8.14
C ASN A 221 -9.58 -24.09 7.82
N GLY A 222 -10.44 -24.18 6.81
CA GLY A 222 -11.29 -23.08 6.37
C GLY A 222 -10.55 -22.01 5.55
N ASN A 223 -9.37 -22.31 5.00
CA ASN A 223 -8.66 -21.38 4.12
C ASN A 223 -9.08 -21.57 2.67
N VAL A 224 -9.00 -20.47 1.91
CA VAL A 224 -9.21 -20.45 0.46
C VAL A 224 -7.96 -19.89 -0.19
N ASN A 225 -7.44 -20.55 -1.21
CA ASN A 225 -6.28 -20.06 -1.97
C ASN A 225 -6.51 -20.22 -3.48
N GLN A 226 -7.15 -19.21 -4.07
CA GLN A 226 -7.56 -19.16 -5.47
C GLN A 226 -6.96 -17.92 -6.16
N ASN A 227 -6.95 -17.94 -7.50
CA ASN A 227 -6.32 -16.89 -8.31
C ASN A 227 -6.83 -15.46 -8.02
N PHE A 228 -8.11 -15.32 -7.68
CA PHE A 228 -8.75 -14.02 -7.46
C PHE A 228 -9.30 -13.84 -6.04
N ILE A 229 -9.11 -14.85 -5.19
CA ILE A 229 -9.56 -14.80 -3.81
C ILE A 229 -8.69 -15.64 -2.89
N THR A 230 -8.28 -15.07 -1.78
CA THR A 230 -7.58 -15.78 -0.71
C THR A 230 -8.27 -15.48 0.61
N VAL A 231 -8.57 -16.51 1.39
CA VAL A 231 -9.17 -16.37 2.73
C VAL A 231 -8.28 -17.10 3.74
N GLN A 232 -7.94 -16.42 4.82
CA GLN A 232 -7.24 -17.00 5.98
C GLN A 232 -8.20 -17.01 7.18
N SER A 233 -8.50 -18.20 7.70
CA SER A 233 -9.40 -18.36 8.84
C SER A 233 -8.62 -18.33 10.14
N HIS A 234 -9.01 -17.45 11.06
CA HIS A 234 -8.34 -17.22 12.33
C HIS A 234 -9.33 -17.13 13.50
N SER A 235 -8.86 -17.51 14.68
CA SER A 235 -9.55 -17.15 15.91
C SER A 235 -9.38 -15.66 16.22
N ALA A 236 -10.29 -15.08 17.00
CA ALA A 236 -10.20 -13.66 17.35
C ALA A 236 -8.95 -13.34 18.20
N ASP A 237 -8.46 -14.28 19.00
CA ASP A 237 -7.27 -14.12 19.84
C ASP A 237 -5.93 -14.20 19.07
N GLU A 238 -5.95 -14.72 17.84
CA GLU A 238 -4.80 -14.70 16.93
C GLU A 238 -4.58 -13.36 16.22
N MET A 239 -5.54 -12.43 16.33
CA MET A 239 -5.49 -11.14 15.63
C MET A 239 -4.24 -10.33 16.01
N PRO A 240 -3.57 -9.67 15.02
CA PRO A 240 -2.28 -9.05 15.24
C PRO A 240 -2.39 -7.76 16.08
N LEU A 241 -1.37 -7.53 16.90
CA LEU A 241 -1.25 -6.35 17.77
C LEU A 241 -0.67 -5.11 17.06
N ASP A 242 -0.35 -5.20 15.76
CA ASP A 242 0.15 -4.08 14.96
C ASP A 242 -0.68 -3.95 13.68
N TRP A 243 -1.17 -2.74 13.43
CA TRP A 243 -2.05 -2.45 12.30
C TRP A 243 -1.39 -2.74 10.94
N ARG A 244 -0.05 -2.66 10.86
CA ARG A 244 0.71 -2.94 9.63
C ARG A 244 0.67 -4.40 9.24
N SER A 245 0.38 -5.30 10.18
CA SER A 245 0.12 -6.70 9.87
C SER A 245 -1.19 -6.89 9.10
N LEU A 246 -2.09 -5.91 9.06
CA LEU A 246 -3.34 -6.01 8.32
C LEU A 246 -3.25 -5.44 6.90
N LEU A 247 -2.15 -4.73 6.58
CA LEU A 247 -1.93 -4.12 5.25
C LEU A 247 -1.97 -5.09 4.07
N PRO A 248 -1.53 -6.36 4.18
CA PRO A 248 -1.63 -7.31 3.08
C PRO A 248 -3.04 -7.77 2.72
N PHE A 249 -4.04 -7.43 3.54
CA PHE A 249 -5.42 -7.87 3.39
C PHE A 249 -6.33 -6.75 2.90
N ASP A 250 -7.36 -7.13 2.16
CA ASP A 250 -8.36 -6.22 1.62
C ASP A 250 -9.55 -6.06 2.56
N ALA A 251 -9.97 -7.13 3.25
CA ALA A 251 -11.10 -7.09 4.17
C ALA A 251 -10.92 -8.05 5.35
N ILE A 252 -11.60 -7.77 6.46
CA ILE A 252 -11.72 -8.66 7.62
C ILE A 252 -13.20 -8.94 7.86
N VAL A 253 -13.55 -10.22 7.96
CA VAL A 253 -14.93 -10.70 8.08
C VAL A 253 -15.19 -11.12 9.52
N PHE A 254 -16.17 -10.50 10.17
CA PHE A 254 -16.63 -10.86 11.51
C PHE A 254 -18.08 -11.32 11.48
N HIS A 255 -18.43 -12.27 12.35
CA HIS A 255 -19.83 -12.43 12.73
C HIS A 255 -20.32 -11.20 13.51
N ARG A 256 -21.59 -10.84 13.36
CA ARG A 256 -22.20 -9.67 14.00
C ARG A 256 -22.02 -9.68 15.52
N GLU A 257 -22.34 -10.79 16.17
CA GLU A 257 -22.32 -10.88 17.63
C GLU A 257 -20.90 -10.71 18.18
N ASP A 258 -19.90 -11.31 17.52
CA ASP A 258 -18.49 -11.14 17.90
C ASP A 258 -18.00 -9.71 17.65
N TYR A 259 -18.39 -9.07 16.55
CA TYR A 259 -18.03 -7.68 16.29
C TYR A 259 -18.56 -6.76 17.40
N ILE A 260 -19.84 -6.88 17.77
CA ILE A 260 -20.46 -6.07 18.82
C ILE A 260 -19.79 -6.35 20.17
N LYS A 261 -19.55 -7.62 20.49
CA LYS A 261 -18.83 -8.03 21.69
C LYS A 261 -17.44 -7.38 21.75
N HIS A 262 -16.63 -7.52 20.71
CA HIS A 262 -15.27 -6.97 20.69
C HIS A 262 -15.22 -5.45 20.65
N GLN A 263 -16.20 -4.79 20.03
CA GLN A 263 -16.34 -3.34 20.10
C GLN A 263 -16.56 -2.86 21.54
N SER A 264 -17.32 -3.62 22.33
CA SER A 264 -17.58 -3.32 23.75
C SER A 264 -16.41 -3.68 24.67
N GLU A 265 -15.81 -4.86 24.48
CA GLU A 265 -14.72 -5.38 25.32
C GLU A 265 -13.37 -4.71 25.01
N LYS A 266 -13.19 -4.23 23.76
CA LYS A 266 -11.96 -3.62 23.23
C LYS A 266 -10.70 -4.46 23.54
N PRO A 267 -10.61 -5.71 23.04
CA PRO A 267 -9.43 -6.54 23.23
C PRO A 267 -8.15 -5.85 22.69
N PRO A 268 -6.94 -6.28 23.10
CA PRO A 268 -5.70 -5.59 22.74
C PRO A 268 -5.46 -5.37 21.24
N TRP A 269 -5.96 -6.27 20.38
CA TRP A 269 -5.90 -6.18 18.92
C TRP A 269 -6.96 -5.25 18.29
N TRP A 270 -7.99 -4.83 19.03
CA TRP A 270 -9.08 -3.99 18.53
C TRP A 270 -8.58 -2.62 18.09
N LYS A 271 -7.71 -1.99 18.88
CA LYS A 271 -7.14 -0.68 18.51
C LYS A 271 -6.29 -0.75 17.23
N PRO A 272 -5.35 -1.71 17.08
CA PRO A 272 -4.68 -1.97 15.79
C PRO A 272 -5.62 -2.19 14.61
N LEU A 273 -6.69 -2.97 14.80
CA LEU A 273 -7.72 -3.19 13.78
C LEU A 273 -8.36 -1.87 13.34
N MET A 274 -8.83 -1.07 14.30
CA MET A 274 -9.49 0.20 13.98
C MET A 274 -8.52 1.22 13.36
N ARG A 275 -7.25 1.24 13.76
CA ARG A 275 -6.22 2.06 13.07
C ARG A 275 -6.07 1.68 11.60
N TRP A 276 -6.13 0.37 11.28
CA TRP A 276 -6.12 -0.09 9.89
C TRP A 276 -7.39 0.32 9.14
N VAL A 277 -8.57 0.23 9.77
CA VAL A 277 -9.85 0.73 9.19
C VAL A 277 -9.79 2.23 8.92
N HIS A 278 -9.35 3.04 9.89
CA HIS A 278 -9.19 4.49 9.73
C HIS A 278 -8.19 4.88 8.62
N GLY A 279 -7.29 3.96 8.24
CA GLY A 279 -6.36 4.08 7.11
C GLY A 279 -6.90 3.61 5.75
N GLY A 280 -8.14 3.10 5.69
CA GLY A 280 -8.75 2.59 4.46
C GLY A 280 -9.20 1.14 4.52
N GLY A 281 -8.97 0.44 5.63
CA GLY A 281 -9.38 -0.96 5.81
C GLY A 281 -10.89 -1.17 5.70
N VAL A 282 -11.28 -2.41 5.40
CA VAL A 282 -12.68 -2.81 5.23
C VAL A 282 -13.05 -3.88 6.26
N ILE A 283 -14.15 -3.66 6.97
CA ILE A 283 -14.77 -4.68 7.83
C ILE A 283 -16.08 -5.14 7.19
N LEU A 284 -16.24 -6.46 7.05
CA LEU A 284 -17.48 -7.09 6.62
C LEU A 284 -18.12 -7.79 7.82
N ILE A 285 -19.37 -7.45 8.11
CA ILE A 285 -20.11 -7.95 9.28
C ILE A 285 -21.22 -8.87 8.77
N ARG A 286 -21.01 -10.18 8.86
CA ARG A 286 -21.96 -11.21 8.42
C ARG A 286 -22.90 -11.64 9.54
N GLY A 287 -24.01 -12.29 9.18
CA GLY A 287 -24.97 -12.81 10.15
C GLY A 287 -26.01 -11.79 10.65
N THR A 288 -26.18 -10.64 9.99
CA THR A 288 -27.18 -9.65 10.44
C THR A 288 -28.59 -10.08 10.07
N LEU A 289 -29.41 -10.43 11.07
CA LEU A 289 -30.80 -10.85 10.86
C LEU A 289 -31.71 -9.66 10.52
N PRO A 290 -32.88 -9.89 9.87
CA PRO A 290 -33.75 -8.81 9.41
C PRO A 290 -34.30 -7.90 10.51
N ASP A 291 -34.53 -8.44 11.70
CA ASP A 291 -34.99 -7.71 12.88
C ASP A 291 -33.88 -6.86 13.53
N GLN A 292 -32.61 -7.20 13.27
CA GLN A 292 -31.42 -6.51 13.77
C GLN A 292 -30.91 -5.38 12.85
N MET A 293 -31.51 -5.21 11.67
CA MET A 293 -31.07 -4.24 10.65
C MET A 293 -31.10 -2.78 11.13
N ASN A 294 -31.98 -2.46 12.07
CA ASN A 294 -32.18 -1.09 12.55
C ASN A 294 -31.18 -0.68 13.65
N ASP A 295 -30.39 -1.63 14.19
CA ASP A 295 -29.41 -1.40 15.27
C ASP A 295 -28.10 -0.80 14.73
N THR A 296 -28.22 0.14 13.81
CA THR A 296 -27.11 0.81 13.11
C THR A 296 -26.13 1.50 14.05
N LYS A 297 -26.65 2.09 15.14
CA LYS A 297 -25.85 2.75 16.19
C LYS A 297 -24.98 1.78 17.00
N MET A 298 -25.31 0.49 17.02
CA MET A 298 -24.46 -0.52 17.65
C MET A 298 -23.25 -0.87 16.79
N ILE A 299 -23.18 -0.37 15.55
CA ILE A 299 -22.19 -0.82 14.56
C ILE A 299 -21.29 0.34 14.15
N SER A 300 -21.88 1.51 13.86
CA SER A 300 -21.15 2.76 13.67
C SER A 300 -21.84 3.89 14.43
N SER A 301 -21.05 4.62 15.23
CA SER A 301 -21.50 5.75 16.05
C SER A 301 -21.28 7.11 15.39
N SER A 302 -20.40 7.20 14.38
CA SER A 302 -19.85 8.46 13.88
C SER A 302 -20.37 8.91 12.51
N ALA A 303 -20.83 8.00 11.66
CA ALA A 303 -21.16 8.35 10.27
C ALA A 303 -22.55 7.89 9.80
N ALA A 304 -23.19 8.72 8.98
CA ALA A 304 -24.43 8.36 8.30
C ALA A 304 -24.18 7.22 7.31
N ALA A 305 -25.05 6.20 7.34
CA ALA A 305 -25.02 5.13 6.37
C ALA A 305 -25.23 5.64 4.93
N PHE A 306 -24.76 4.88 3.95
CA PHE A 306 -25.06 5.15 2.54
C PHE A 306 -26.57 5.17 2.32
N ASP A 307 -27.02 5.96 1.35
CA ASP A 307 -28.43 6.04 1.05
C ASP A 307 -28.94 4.70 0.48
N ALA A 308 -30.15 4.31 0.89
CA ALA A 308 -30.72 3.03 0.52
C ALA A 308 -30.89 2.86 -1.00
N ALA A 309 -31.24 3.93 -1.71
CA ALA A 309 -31.43 3.90 -3.15
C ALA A 309 -30.14 3.57 -3.90
N THR A 310 -28.99 4.07 -3.44
CA THR A 310 -27.66 3.75 -3.98
C THR A 310 -27.33 2.28 -3.74
N ILE A 311 -27.55 1.77 -2.53
CA ILE A 311 -27.31 0.36 -2.21
C ILE A 311 -28.19 -0.55 -3.10
N ASP A 312 -29.48 -0.24 -3.23
CA ASP A 312 -30.43 -1.03 -4.01
C ASP A 312 -30.14 -0.97 -5.52
N ALA A 313 -29.72 0.19 -6.03
CA ALA A 313 -29.30 0.34 -7.42
C ALA A 313 -28.06 -0.52 -7.73
N ILE A 314 -27.07 -0.52 -6.82
CA ILE A 314 -25.87 -1.35 -6.95
C ILE A 314 -26.22 -2.84 -6.85
N ALA A 315 -27.10 -3.23 -5.92
CA ALA A 315 -27.55 -4.61 -5.79
C ALA A 315 -28.28 -5.10 -7.05
N THR A 316 -29.14 -4.25 -7.63
CA THR A 316 -29.83 -4.51 -8.90
C THR A 316 -28.83 -4.67 -10.04
N SER A 317 -27.86 -3.77 -10.14
CA SER A 317 -26.79 -3.85 -11.15
C SER A 317 -25.98 -5.14 -11.01
N ALA A 318 -25.55 -5.51 -9.79
CA ALA A 318 -24.81 -6.74 -9.53
C ALA A 318 -25.61 -7.99 -9.95
N SER A 319 -26.92 -8.02 -9.70
CA SER A 319 -27.80 -9.10 -10.16
C SER A 319 -27.92 -9.16 -11.69
N GLN A 320 -28.01 -8.00 -12.36
CA GLN A 320 -28.08 -7.92 -13.82
C GLN A 320 -26.77 -8.36 -14.49
N THR A 321 -25.62 -7.98 -13.94
CA THR A 321 -24.32 -8.43 -14.45
C THR A 321 -24.20 -9.94 -14.29
N LEU A 322 -24.56 -10.49 -13.12
CA LEU A 322 -24.60 -11.94 -12.89
C LEU A 322 -25.51 -12.67 -13.89
N ARG A 323 -26.69 -12.13 -14.18
CA ARG A 323 -27.59 -12.65 -15.21
C ARG A 323 -26.93 -12.71 -16.58
N THR A 324 -26.28 -11.63 -16.97
CA THR A 324 -25.61 -11.49 -18.25
C THR A 324 -24.45 -12.47 -18.37
N ASP A 325 -23.61 -12.59 -17.34
CA ASP A 325 -22.46 -13.49 -17.32
C ASP A 325 -22.92 -14.96 -17.44
N VAL A 326 -23.93 -15.35 -16.66
CA VAL A 326 -24.50 -16.71 -16.72
C VAL A 326 -25.12 -16.99 -18.10
N ALA A 327 -25.76 -15.99 -18.72
CA ALA A 327 -26.34 -16.12 -20.05
C ALA A 327 -25.30 -16.20 -21.18
N ASN A 328 -24.15 -15.53 -21.01
CA ASN A 328 -23.04 -15.53 -21.96
C ASN A 328 -22.11 -16.75 -21.79
N MET A 329 -22.21 -17.45 -20.66
CA MET A 329 -21.41 -18.64 -20.35
C MET A 329 -21.37 -19.68 -21.48
N PRO A 330 -22.48 -20.04 -22.18
CA PRO A 330 -22.47 -21.03 -23.25
C PRO A 330 -21.68 -20.63 -24.51
N SER A 331 -21.62 -19.34 -24.86
CA SER A 331 -20.91 -18.87 -26.05
C SER A 331 -19.40 -18.76 -25.79
N GLN A 332 -19.02 -18.26 -24.63
CA GLN A 332 -17.63 -18.20 -24.18
C GLN A 332 -17.05 -19.61 -23.95
N TRP A 333 -17.88 -20.55 -23.49
CA TRP A 333 -17.57 -21.97 -23.36
C TRP A 333 -17.16 -22.61 -24.70
N GLY A 334 -17.86 -22.27 -25.78
CA GLY A 334 -17.53 -22.73 -27.13
C GLY A 334 -16.13 -22.32 -27.58
N SER A 335 -15.68 -21.11 -27.22
CA SER A 335 -14.33 -20.64 -27.54
C SER A 335 -13.23 -21.28 -26.69
N VAL A 336 -13.45 -21.48 -25.38
CA VAL A 336 -12.44 -22.13 -24.51
C VAL A 336 -12.30 -23.61 -24.85
N ASN A 337 -13.39 -24.31 -25.15
CA ASN A 337 -13.30 -25.68 -25.66
C ASN A 337 -12.57 -25.76 -27.00
N ALA A 338 -12.78 -24.80 -27.90
CA ALA A 338 -12.04 -24.76 -29.16
C ALA A 338 -10.54 -24.55 -28.94
N ILE A 339 -10.14 -23.66 -28.01
CA ILE A 339 -8.75 -23.41 -27.64
C ILE A 339 -8.12 -24.64 -26.96
N ASN A 340 -8.80 -25.26 -25.99
CA ASN A 340 -8.32 -26.48 -25.33
C ASN A 340 -8.23 -27.67 -26.30
N MET A 341 -9.16 -27.84 -27.23
CA MET A 341 -9.06 -28.87 -28.28
C MET A 341 -7.89 -28.62 -29.24
N GLN A 342 -7.52 -27.35 -29.45
CA GLN A 342 -6.41 -26.95 -30.31
C GLN A 342 -5.04 -27.11 -29.61
N LEU A 343 -5.00 -26.98 -28.27
CA LEU A 343 -3.80 -27.19 -27.44
C LEU A 343 -3.60 -28.68 -27.05
N ASN A 344 -4.67 -29.43 -26.77
CA ASN A 344 -4.64 -30.82 -26.28
C ASN A 344 -4.76 -31.88 -27.40
N GLY A 345 -4.06 -31.70 -28.52
CA GLY A 345 -3.96 -32.71 -29.60
C GLY A 345 -3.37 -34.07 -29.19
N MET A 346 -3.12 -34.34 -27.91
CA MET A 346 -2.65 -35.62 -27.36
C MET A 346 -3.25 -35.92 -25.98
N GLY A 347 -4.55 -36.27 -25.93
CA GLY A 347 -5.06 -37.24 -24.96
C GLY A 347 -5.17 -36.83 -23.48
N THR A 348 -6.04 -35.89 -23.16
CA THR A 348 -6.79 -35.80 -21.88
C THR A 348 -8.20 -35.33 -22.27
N GLY A 349 -9.36 -35.92 -21.97
CA GLY A 349 -9.84 -37.02 -21.15
C GLY A 349 -11.22 -36.54 -20.65
N GLU A 350 -12.34 -37.23 -20.95
CA GLU A 350 -13.74 -36.83 -20.67
C GLU A 350 -14.05 -36.33 -19.22
N VAL A 351 -13.12 -36.53 -18.28
CA VAL A 351 -13.21 -36.15 -16.86
C VAL A 351 -13.21 -34.63 -16.64
N GLU A 352 -12.48 -33.84 -17.45
CA GLU A 352 -12.48 -32.37 -17.35
C GLU A 352 -13.79 -31.74 -17.83
N LEU A 353 -14.46 -32.31 -18.84
CA LEU A 353 -15.72 -31.78 -19.36
C LEU A 353 -16.89 -31.94 -18.36
N ASN A 354 -16.92 -33.05 -17.62
CA ASN A 354 -17.96 -33.31 -16.60
C ASN A 354 -17.78 -32.41 -15.36
N ALA A 355 -16.54 -32.12 -15.00
CA ALA A 355 -16.19 -31.16 -13.96
C ALA A 355 -16.75 -29.76 -14.24
N ILE A 356 -16.50 -29.27 -15.45
CA ILE A 356 -16.90 -27.92 -15.83
C ILE A 356 -18.42 -27.82 -16.00
N GLU A 357 -19.07 -28.86 -16.51
CA GLU A 357 -20.53 -28.93 -16.56
C GLU A 357 -21.16 -28.99 -15.15
N LYS A 358 -20.51 -29.64 -14.17
CA LYS A 358 -20.92 -29.59 -12.76
C LYS A 358 -20.76 -28.19 -12.17
N PHE A 359 -19.65 -27.51 -12.42
CA PHE A 359 -19.45 -26.10 -12.00
C PHE A 359 -20.50 -25.19 -12.63
N ARG A 360 -20.74 -25.29 -13.95
CA ARG A 360 -21.79 -24.56 -14.64
C ARG A 360 -23.15 -24.79 -13.99
N ARG A 361 -23.48 -26.06 -13.69
CA ARG A 361 -24.72 -26.40 -12.97
C ARG A 361 -24.72 -25.83 -11.56
N SER A 362 -23.60 -25.82 -10.85
CA SER A 362 -23.49 -25.19 -9.52
C SER A 362 -23.80 -23.70 -9.60
N VAL A 363 -23.14 -22.95 -10.48
CA VAL A 363 -23.37 -21.51 -10.67
C VAL A 363 -24.81 -21.24 -11.13
N VAL A 364 -25.31 -22.01 -12.09
CA VAL A 364 -26.70 -21.88 -12.58
C VAL A 364 -27.71 -22.24 -11.48
N ASN A 365 -27.44 -23.25 -10.65
CA ASN A 365 -28.30 -23.64 -9.54
C ASN A 365 -28.25 -22.63 -8.40
N ALA A 366 -27.07 -22.15 -8.01
CA ALA A 366 -26.89 -21.07 -7.04
C ALA A 366 -27.63 -19.80 -7.50
N TYR A 367 -27.48 -19.45 -8.78
CA TYR A 367 -28.21 -18.36 -9.40
C TYR A 367 -29.73 -18.61 -9.42
N ASN A 368 -30.21 -19.79 -9.81
CA ASN A 368 -31.64 -20.12 -9.88
C ASN A 368 -32.29 -20.22 -8.50
N ASN A 369 -31.57 -20.72 -7.49
CA ASN A 369 -31.99 -20.70 -6.09
C ASN A 369 -32.11 -19.25 -5.59
N ASN A 370 -31.21 -18.37 -6.05
CA ASN A 370 -31.28 -16.94 -5.80
C ASN A 370 -32.26 -16.17 -6.71
N LYS A 371 -32.82 -16.80 -7.76
CA LYS A 371 -33.80 -16.18 -8.67
C LYS A 371 -35.20 -16.08 -8.06
N LYS A 372 -35.46 -16.81 -6.97
CA LYS A 372 -36.68 -16.68 -6.14
C LYS A 372 -36.62 -15.49 -5.17
N ILE A 373 -35.57 -14.67 -5.23
CA ILE A 373 -35.36 -13.53 -4.35
C ILE A 373 -36.03 -12.30 -4.96
N ASP A 374 -37.10 -11.82 -4.32
CA ASP A 374 -37.74 -10.54 -4.67
C ASP A 374 -37.09 -9.32 -3.99
N ARG A 375 -36.18 -9.51 -3.02
CA ARG A 375 -35.56 -8.44 -2.21
C ARG A 375 -34.03 -8.36 -2.37
N LEU A 376 -33.49 -7.17 -2.61
CA LEU A 376 -32.06 -6.92 -2.80
C LEU A 376 -31.57 -5.76 -1.92
N GLY A 377 -30.26 -5.69 -1.69
CA GLY A 377 -29.65 -4.53 -1.03
C GLY A 377 -30.23 -4.28 0.37
N THR A 378 -30.77 -3.09 0.58
CA THR A 378 -31.31 -2.66 1.88
C THR A 378 -32.55 -3.44 2.27
N GLU A 379 -33.38 -3.88 1.33
CA GLU A 379 -34.57 -4.71 1.62
C GLU A 379 -34.21 -6.07 2.24
N LYS A 380 -32.94 -6.48 2.12
CA LYS A 380 -32.40 -7.67 2.78
C LYS A 380 -31.72 -7.39 4.12
N GLY A 381 -31.28 -6.17 4.41
CA GLY A 381 -30.39 -5.91 5.56
C GLY A 381 -29.02 -5.38 5.27
N MET A 382 -28.70 -5.12 4.01
CA MET A 382 -27.39 -4.60 3.67
C MET A 382 -27.29 -3.12 4.03
N MET A 383 -26.28 -2.77 4.82
CA MET A 383 -25.98 -1.39 5.21
C MET A 383 -24.49 -1.13 5.06
N VAL A 384 -24.14 0.10 4.69
CA VAL A 384 -22.74 0.53 4.51
C VAL A 384 -22.50 1.77 5.35
N PHE A 385 -21.47 1.71 6.19
CA PHE A 385 -21.06 2.80 7.06
C PHE A 385 -19.65 3.23 6.69
N PRO A 386 -19.44 4.49 6.27
CA PRO A 386 -18.09 5.02 6.17
C PRO A 386 -17.49 5.13 7.58
N SER A 387 -16.19 4.87 7.70
CA SER A 387 -15.41 5.11 8.91
C SER A 387 -14.09 5.72 8.49
N GLU A 388 -14.07 7.06 8.49
CA GLU A 388 -12.94 7.84 8.00
C GLU A 388 -12.56 7.38 6.58
N ALA A 389 -11.33 6.92 6.34
CA ALA A 389 -10.91 6.40 5.05
C ALA A 389 -11.44 4.98 4.74
N GLY A 390 -11.90 4.25 5.75
CA GLY A 390 -12.38 2.87 5.66
C GLY A 390 -13.88 2.74 5.53
N ILE A 391 -14.33 1.48 5.44
CA ILE A 391 -15.75 1.13 5.27
C ILE A 391 -16.11 -0.08 6.11
N LEU A 392 -17.28 -0.03 6.74
CA LEU A 392 -17.94 -1.18 7.33
C LEU A 392 -19.15 -1.56 6.49
N VAL A 393 -19.30 -2.84 6.17
CA VAL A 393 -20.46 -3.36 5.43
C VAL A 393 -21.15 -4.42 6.26
N GLN A 394 -22.41 -4.18 6.61
CA GLN A 394 -23.28 -5.21 7.15
C GLN A 394 -23.85 -6.04 6.01
N MET A 395 -23.63 -7.34 6.10
CA MET A 395 -24.14 -8.32 5.16
C MET A 395 -25.38 -9.00 5.76
N PRO A 396 -26.48 -9.09 5.00
CA PRO A 396 -27.72 -9.66 5.48
C PRO A 396 -27.64 -11.17 5.64
N ALA A 397 -28.26 -11.70 6.69
CA ALA A 397 -28.63 -13.11 6.83
C ALA A 397 -30.14 -13.23 6.72
N ARG A 398 -30.63 -14.27 6.03
CA ARG A 398 -32.10 -14.49 5.93
C ARG A 398 -32.68 -15.08 7.21
N ASN A 399 -31.95 -16.05 7.76
CA ASN A 399 -32.24 -16.80 8.97
C ASN A 399 -30.90 -17.14 9.65
N ALA A 400 -30.94 -17.58 10.91
CA ALA A 400 -29.75 -18.00 11.64
C ALA A 400 -29.00 -19.16 10.95
N ASP A 401 -29.73 -20.03 10.25
CA ASP A 401 -29.19 -21.26 9.64
C ASP A 401 -28.89 -21.13 8.12
N GLU A 402 -28.76 -19.90 7.58
CA GLU A 402 -28.48 -19.69 6.15
C GLU A 402 -27.10 -19.05 5.89
N PRO A 403 -26.29 -19.59 4.97
CA PRO A 403 -24.99 -19.03 4.64
C PRO A 403 -25.11 -17.71 3.87
N VAL A 404 -24.01 -16.94 3.85
CA VAL A 404 -23.94 -15.71 3.05
C VAL A 404 -24.03 -16.06 1.56
N SER A 405 -25.00 -15.46 0.85
CA SER A 405 -25.26 -15.85 -0.53
C SER A 405 -24.25 -15.25 -1.53
N MET A 406 -24.06 -15.95 -2.66
CA MET A 406 -23.23 -15.50 -3.78
C MET A 406 -23.60 -14.08 -4.26
N LEU A 407 -24.89 -13.74 -4.25
CA LEU A 407 -25.35 -12.42 -4.68
C LEU A 407 -24.98 -11.34 -3.65
N ASP A 408 -25.04 -11.65 -2.35
CA ASP A 408 -24.66 -10.70 -1.30
C ASP A 408 -23.15 -10.42 -1.33
N TRP A 409 -22.32 -11.43 -1.63
CA TRP A 409 -20.89 -11.24 -1.90
C TRP A 409 -20.63 -10.35 -3.12
N ARG A 410 -21.34 -10.59 -4.23
CA ARG A 410 -21.19 -9.80 -5.45
C ARG A 410 -21.64 -8.35 -5.25
N THR A 411 -22.76 -8.14 -4.56
CA THR A 411 -23.24 -6.79 -4.20
C THR A 411 -22.23 -6.10 -3.28
N THR A 412 -21.71 -6.80 -2.27
CA THR A 412 -20.70 -6.26 -1.35
C THR A 412 -19.45 -5.82 -2.10
N LYS A 413 -18.91 -6.66 -2.99
CA LYS A 413 -17.74 -6.31 -3.80
C LYS A 413 -18.00 -5.07 -4.66
N SER A 414 -19.17 -4.97 -5.29
CA SER A 414 -19.57 -3.79 -6.07
C SER A 414 -19.72 -2.53 -5.21
N LEU A 415 -20.23 -2.65 -3.98
CA LEU A 415 -20.35 -1.53 -3.03
C LEU A 415 -19.00 -1.00 -2.59
N LEU A 416 -18.04 -1.88 -2.34
CA LEU A 416 -16.68 -1.47 -1.96
C LEU A 416 -15.99 -0.68 -3.08
N GLY A 417 -16.27 -1.03 -4.35
CA GLY A 417 -15.65 -0.39 -5.49
C GLY A 417 -14.12 -0.45 -5.40
N PHE A 418 -13.46 0.71 -5.38
CA PHE A 418 -12.00 0.76 -5.29
C PHE A 418 -11.49 0.41 -3.88
N HIS A 419 -12.34 0.46 -2.84
CA HIS A 419 -11.97 0.07 -1.48
C HIS A 419 -11.72 -1.43 -1.35
N ALA A 420 -12.12 -2.24 -2.33
CA ALA A 420 -11.81 -3.67 -2.36
C ALA A 420 -10.34 -3.97 -2.71
N TYR A 421 -9.55 -2.97 -3.15
CA TYR A 421 -8.20 -3.18 -3.68
C TYR A 421 -7.18 -2.29 -2.98
N ARG A 422 -6.21 -2.91 -2.28
CA ARG A 422 -5.19 -2.19 -1.49
C ARG A 422 -4.44 -1.08 -2.24
N THR A 423 -3.98 -1.34 -3.46
CA THR A 423 -3.15 -0.38 -4.21
C THR A 423 -3.92 0.86 -4.61
N LEU A 424 -5.22 0.73 -4.92
CA LEU A 424 -6.08 1.88 -5.20
C LEU A 424 -6.39 2.67 -3.93
N ARG A 425 -6.65 1.98 -2.81
CA ARG A 425 -6.89 2.65 -1.52
C ARG A 425 -5.71 3.50 -1.06
N ARG A 426 -4.49 2.99 -1.18
CA ARG A 426 -3.27 3.71 -0.77
C ARG A 426 -2.82 4.70 -1.84
N GLY A 427 -3.08 4.39 -3.11
CA GLY A 427 -2.68 5.19 -4.28
C GLY A 427 -1.18 5.36 -4.41
N VAL A 428 -0.44 4.36 -3.98
CA VAL A 428 1.02 4.31 -4.07
C VAL A 428 1.40 2.93 -4.54
N ASP A 429 2.20 2.87 -5.60
CA ASP A 429 2.88 1.66 -5.99
C ASP A 429 4.36 1.75 -5.54
N PRO A 430 4.78 0.89 -4.60
CA PRO A 430 6.16 0.84 -4.10
C PRO A 430 7.18 0.29 -5.12
N MET A 431 6.73 -0.40 -6.17
CA MET A 431 7.58 -1.17 -7.09
C MET A 431 8.04 -0.42 -8.33
N ILE A 432 7.13 0.32 -8.96
CA ILE A 432 7.46 1.17 -10.10
C ILE A 432 7.18 2.65 -9.82
N GLY A 433 6.29 3.01 -8.89
CA GLY A 433 5.93 4.39 -8.59
C GLY A 433 4.69 4.87 -9.34
N THR A 434 4.50 6.18 -9.44
CA THR A 434 3.34 6.81 -10.10
C THR A 434 3.79 7.85 -11.11
N GLN A 435 3.08 7.98 -12.23
CA GLN A 435 3.34 9.04 -13.22
C GLN A 435 3.19 10.46 -12.64
N ARG A 436 2.50 10.59 -11.50
CA ARG A 436 2.30 11.84 -10.77
C ARG A 436 3.44 12.16 -9.81
N PHE A 437 4.56 11.44 -9.89
CA PHE A 437 5.77 11.73 -9.13
C PHE A 437 6.21 13.18 -9.36
N PHE A 438 6.27 13.62 -10.61
CA PHE A 438 6.80 14.94 -10.99
C PHE A 438 5.95 16.13 -10.54
N GLU A 439 4.65 15.92 -10.30
CA GLU A 439 3.72 16.96 -9.82
C GLU A 439 4.06 17.47 -8.41
N TRP A 440 4.77 16.64 -7.64
CA TRP A 440 5.10 16.86 -6.24
C TRP A 440 6.56 17.23 -5.99
N MET A 441 7.32 17.53 -7.03
CA MET A 441 8.70 17.99 -6.87
C MET A 441 8.78 19.38 -6.22
N ILE A 442 9.91 19.66 -5.57
CA ILE A 442 10.26 20.98 -5.06
C ILE A 442 10.57 21.86 -6.30
N PRO A 443 9.76 22.91 -6.56
CA PRO A 443 9.96 23.76 -7.71
C PRO A 443 11.30 24.50 -7.64
N GLY A 444 11.99 24.63 -8.78
CA GLY A 444 13.24 25.38 -8.88
C GLY A 444 14.49 24.70 -8.29
N VAL A 445 14.36 23.47 -7.78
CA VAL A 445 15.48 22.70 -7.19
C VAL A 445 15.84 21.53 -8.09
N SER A 446 17.14 21.30 -8.35
CA SER A 446 17.61 20.25 -9.25
C SER A 446 17.09 20.39 -10.70
N GLN A 447 16.62 21.57 -11.08
CA GLN A 447 16.20 21.87 -12.45
C GLN A 447 17.35 22.57 -13.19
N PRO A 448 17.63 22.21 -14.46
CA PRO A 448 18.64 22.92 -15.23
C PRO A 448 18.22 24.40 -15.36
N PRO A 449 19.08 25.36 -14.95
CA PRO A 449 18.72 26.77 -14.96
C PRO A 449 18.82 27.30 -16.39
N VAL A 450 17.85 26.96 -17.25
CA VAL A 450 17.89 27.19 -18.70
C VAL A 450 18.17 28.66 -19.01
N TYR A 451 17.50 29.58 -18.33
CA TYR A 451 17.71 31.02 -18.54
C TYR A 451 19.10 31.48 -18.12
N THR A 452 19.62 30.99 -16.99
CA THR A 452 20.98 31.30 -16.54
C THR A 452 22.01 30.71 -17.51
N PHE A 453 21.78 29.49 -18.00
CA PHE A 453 22.61 28.85 -19.03
C PHE A 453 22.62 29.65 -20.33
N MET A 454 21.44 30.04 -20.84
CA MET A 454 21.34 30.89 -22.02
C MET A 454 22.02 32.25 -21.80
N GLY A 455 21.95 32.82 -20.60
CA GLY A 455 22.66 34.03 -20.22
C GLY A 455 24.19 33.88 -20.27
N PHE A 456 24.74 32.83 -19.65
CA PHE A 456 26.17 32.53 -19.69
C PHE A 456 26.66 32.22 -21.10
N LEU A 457 25.90 31.44 -21.87
CA LEU A 457 26.24 31.09 -23.24
C LEU A 457 26.18 32.31 -24.16
N GLY A 458 25.16 33.16 -24.01
CA GLY A 458 25.05 34.44 -24.71
C GLY A 458 26.22 35.36 -24.39
N LEU A 459 26.58 35.49 -23.10
CA LEU A 459 27.75 36.25 -22.67
C LEU A 459 29.04 35.70 -23.26
N PHE A 460 29.23 34.38 -23.26
CA PHE A 460 30.38 33.71 -23.85
C PHE A 460 30.51 33.98 -25.35
N VAL A 461 29.41 33.85 -26.11
CA VAL A 461 29.39 34.12 -27.56
C VAL A 461 29.75 35.58 -27.86
N VAL A 462 29.23 36.53 -27.06
CA VAL A 462 29.56 37.96 -27.19
C VAL A 462 31.04 38.24 -26.85
N LEU A 463 31.57 37.60 -25.80
CA LEU A 463 32.96 37.77 -25.38
C LEU A 463 33.94 37.17 -26.39
N VAL A 464 33.68 35.97 -26.90
CA VAL A 464 34.57 35.27 -27.84
C VAL A 464 34.46 35.83 -29.26
N GLY A 465 33.25 36.14 -29.72
CA GLY A 465 33.03 36.64 -31.07
C GLY A 465 33.40 38.13 -31.17
N PRO A 466 32.46 39.05 -30.97
CA PRO A 466 32.69 40.49 -31.17
C PRO A 466 33.86 41.06 -30.37
N VAL A 467 33.95 40.76 -29.07
CA VAL A 467 34.87 41.44 -28.16
C VAL A 467 36.31 40.97 -28.34
N ALA A 468 36.55 39.66 -28.25
CA ALA A 468 37.89 39.12 -28.39
C ALA A 468 38.43 39.35 -29.81
N TYR A 469 37.64 39.10 -30.86
CA TYR A 469 38.06 39.32 -32.25
C TYR A 469 38.46 40.78 -32.50
N ARG A 470 37.64 41.75 -32.10
CA ARG A 470 37.94 43.17 -32.32
C ARG A 470 39.21 43.60 -31.58
N LYS A 471 39.44 43.09 -30.36
CA LYS A 471 40.60 43.43 -29.54
C LYS A 471 41.89 42.80 -30.06
N THR A 472 41.87 41.52 -30.46
CA THR A 472 43.05 40.82 -31.01
C THR A 472 43.42 41.31 -32.40
N THR A 473 42.42 41.62 -33.25
CA THR A 473 42.64 42.18 -34.59
C THR A 473 43.25 43.57 -34.51
N LYS A 474 42.74 44.44 -33.62
CA LYS A 474 43.33 45.78 -33.41
C LYS A 474 44.76 45.72 -32.86
N SER A 475 45.12 44.65 -32.16
CA SER A 475 46.47 44.45 -31.60
C SER A 475 47.42 43.69 -32.52
N GLY A 476 46.99 43.29 -33.73
CA GLY A 476 47.80 42.55 -34.70
C GLY A 476 48.19 41.12 -34.27
N ARG A 477 47.54 40.56 -33.24
CA ARG A 477 47.89 39.26 -32.64
C ARG A 477 46.73 38.27 -32.75
N SER A 478 46.30 38.00 -33.98
CA SER A 478 45.15 37.13 -34.27
C SER A 478 45.32 35.71 -33.72
N TYR A 479 46.56 35.22 -33.63
CA TYR A 479 46.87 33.90 -33.07
C TYR A 479 46.50 33.74 -31.58
N LEU A 480 46.39 34.84 -30.81
CA LEU A 480 45.95 34.78 -29.40
C LEU A 480 44.50 34.28 -29.24
N MET A 481 43.70 34.35 -30.31
CA MET A 481 42.34 33.82 -30.31
C MET A 481 42.32 32.31 -30.02
N PHE A 482 43.35 31.56 -30.43
CA PHE A 482 43.52 30.14 -30.12
C PHE A 482 43.67 29.85 -28.62
N LEU A 483 44.15 30.80 -27.83
CA LEU A 483 44.28 30.66 -26.37
C LEU A 483 43.07 31.24 -25.63
N ILE A 484 42.56 32.39 -26.08
CA ILE A 484 41.47 33.12 -25.40
C ILE A 484 40.17 32.31 -25.38
N ALA A 485 39.81 31.66 -26.49
CA ALA A 485 38.57 30.91 -26.58
C ALA A 485 38.53 29.71 -25.62
N PRO A 486 39.55 28.82 -25.54
CA PRO A 486 39.61 27.77 -24.52
C PRO A 486 39.57 28.30 -23.08
N VAL A 487 40.30 29.38 -22.78
CA VAL A 487 40.32 29.96 -21.42
C VAL A 487 38.94 30.49 -21.01
N LEU A 488 38.26 31.23 -21.91
CA LEU A 488 36.88 31.69 -21.67
C LEU A 488 35.89 30.54 -21.55
N ALA A 489 36.09 29.45 -22.30
CA ALA A 489 35.24 28.27 -22.20
C ALA A 489 35.40 27.59 -20.83
N VAL A 490 36.63 27.42 -20.34
CA VAL A 490 36.91 26.89 -19.00
C VAL A 490 36.32 27.81 -17.93
N ALA A 491 36.53 29.13 -18.04
CA ALA A 491 36.00 30.10 -17.08
C ALA A 491 34.46 30.07 -17.04
N THR A 492 33.81 30.03 -18.19
CA THR A 492 32.34 29.92 -18.28
C THR A 492 31.86 28.60 -17.65
N THR A 493 32.54 27.49 -17.92
CA THR A 493 32.20 26.17 -17.36
C THR A 493 32.32 26.18 -15.83
N VAL A 494 33.40 26.75 -15.28
CA VAL A 494 33.60 26.89 -13.83
C VAL A 494 32.52 27.80 -13.21
N ALA A 495 32.19 28.92 -13.85
CA ALA A 495 31.14 29.82 -13.39
C ALA A 495 29.76 29.14 -13.38
N MET A 496 29.44 28.37 -14.42
CA MET A 496 28.20 27.59 -14.52
C MET A 496 28.13 26.51 -13.43
N MET A 497 29.23 25.78 -13.22
CA MET A 497 29.33 24.77 -12.17
C MET A 497 29.14 25.42 -10.80
N GLY A 498 29.86 26.51 -10.51
CA GLY A 498 29.77 27.27 -9.26
C GLY A 498 28.37 27.83 -9.01
N TYR A 499 27.73 28.38 -10.02
CA TYR A 499 26.34 28.83 -9.93
C TYR A 499 25.41 27.68 -9.54
N GLY A 500 25.53 26.51 -10.18
CA GLY A 500 24.72 25.35 -9.83
C GLY A 500 24.89 24.92 -8.37
N ILE A 501 26.12 24.93 -7.85
CA ILE A 501 26.39 24.62 -6.44
C ILE A 501 25.70 25.62 -5.49
N ILE A 502 25.79 26.91 -5.80
CA ILE A 502 25.26 27.98 -4.94
C ILE A 502 23.72 28.01 -5.01
N ALA A 503 23.15 27.84 -6.20
CA ALA A 503 21.69 27.90 -6.41
C ALA A 503 20.95 26.71 -5.75
N ASP A 504 21.50 25.50 -5.91
CA ASP A 504 20.95 24.30 -5.26
C ASP A 504 21.09 24.37 -3.73
N GLY A 505 22.15 25.03 -3.24
CA GLY A 505 22.50 25.09 -1.83
C GLY A 505 23.09 23.77 -1.32
N PHE A 506 23.55 23.78 -0.07
CA PHE A 506 24.15 22.61 0.59
C PHE A 506 23.22 21.92 1.58
N GLY A 507 22.17 22.61 2.02
CA GLY A 507 21.20 22.08 2.96
C GLY A 507 20.22 21.08 2.34
N THR A 508 19.40 20.50 3.19
CA THR A 508 18.27 19.67 2.77
C THR A 508 17.01 20.54 2.75
N ARG A 509 16.19 20.37 1.71
CA ARG A 509 14.87 20.99 1.59
C ARG A 509 13.81 19.91 1.51
N MET A 510 12.62 20.20 2.02
CA MET A 510 11.47 19.32 1.98
C MET A 510 10.22 20.05 1.59
N ARG A 511 9.39 19.39 0.79
CA ARG A 511 8.00 19.78 0.54
C ARG A 511 7.11 18.63 0.95
N ALA A 512 6.10 18.90 1.76
CA ALA A 512 5.15 17.88 2.20
C ALA A 512 3.69 18.32 2.05
N ARG A 513 2.84 17.33 1.77
CA ARG A 513 1.41 17.41 1.99
C ARG A 513 1.06 16.35 3.03
N GLN A 514 0.56 16.80 4.17
CA GLN A 514 0.03 15.96 5.23
C GLN A 514 -1.50 16.07 5.23
N ILE A 515 -2.17 14.94 5.32
CA ILE A 515 -3.63 14.86 5.50
C ILE A 515 -3.86 14.00 6.74
N THR A 516 -4.46 14.57 7.76
CA THR A 516 -4.82 13.88 8.99
C THR A 516 -6.33 13.79 9.09
N TRP A 517 -6.84 12.56 9.18
CA TRP A 517 -8.25 12.28 9.35
C TRP A 517 -8.51 11.88 10.80
N VAL A 518 -9.25 12.74 11.49
CA VAL A 518 -9.55 12.66 12.92
C VAL A 518 -10.91 11.99 13.13
N ASN A 519 -10.93 11.00 14.02
CA ASN A 519 -12.16 10.40 14.53
C ASN A 519 -12.74 11.28 15.65
N SER A 520 -14.06 11.24 15.83
CA SER A 520 -14.80 11.83 16.97
C SER A 520 -14.17 11.55 18.35
N ASP A 521 -13.55 10.38 18.56
CA ASP A 521 -12.86 10.01 19.79
C ASP A 521 -11.52 10.75 20.02
N GLY A 522 -11.01 11.45 19.00
CA GLY A 522 -9.75 12.21 19.03
C GLY A 522 -8.51 11.42 18.64
N ASP A 523 -8.63 10.12 18.34
CA ASP A 523 -7.60 9.39 17.59
C ASP A 523 -7.67 9.78 16.10
N ALA A 524 -6.58 9.64 15.37
CA ALA A 524 -6.52 10.01 13.96
C ALA A 524 -5.63 9.09 13.15
N MET A 525 -5.80 9.12 11.83
CA MET A 525 -4.89 8.50 10.87
C MET A 525 -4.30 9.58 9.98
N SER A 526 -2.98 9.61 9.85
CA SER A 526 -2.27 10.61 9.05
C SER A 526 -1.61 9.97 7.85
N ARG A 527 -1.72 10.64 6.70
CA ARG A 527 -1.01 10.30 5.47
C ARG A 527 -0.21 11.49 5.00
N THR A 528 1.10 11.30 4.85
CA THR A 528 2.02 12.34 4.42
C THR A 528 2.74 11.92 3.15
N ARG A 529 2.60 12.71 2.09
CA ARG A 529 3.47 12.63 0.92
C ARG A 529 4.54 13.71 1.04
N SER A 530 5.80 13.30 1.07
CA SER A 530 6.95 14.18 1.26
C SER A 530 7.98 14.01 0.16
N THR A 531 8.51 15.13 -0.35
CA THR A 531 9.60 15.20 -1.31
C THR A 531 10.81 15.82 -0.62
N TYR A 532 11.92 15.08 -0.61
CA TYR A 532 13.19 15.52 -0.05
C TYR A 532 14.18 15.83 -1.16
N PHE A 533 14.92 16.92 -1.00
CA PHE A 533 16.10 17.22 -1.78
C PHE A 533 17.28 17.44 -0.84
N ALA A 534 18.37 16.73 -1.05
CA ALA A 534 19.61 16.93 -0.29
C ALA A 534 20.67 17.59 -1.18
N GLY A 535 21.10 18.82 -0.87
CA GLY A 535 22.24 19.44 -1.54
C GLY A 535 23.52 18.63 -1.30
N ILE A 536 23.76 18.29 -0.04
CA ILE A 536 24.74 17.28 0.41
C ILE A 536 23.97 16.14 1.07
N ARG A 537 24.29 14.90 0.69
CA ARG A 537 23.76 13.69 1.30
C ARG A 537 23.90 13.74 2.84
N PRO A 538 22.82 13.56 3.61
CA PRO A 538 22.89 13.52 5.07
C PRO A 538 23.61 12.24 5.54
N SER A 539 24.49 12.35 6.54
CA SER A 539 25.23 11.20 7.07
C SER A 539 24.33 10.19 7.78
N ASN A 540 23.30 10.68 8.49
CA ASN A 540 22.44 9.88 9.35
C ASN A 540 21.24 9.25 8.62
N GLY A 541 21.10 9.52 7.32
CA GLY A 541 19.97 9.04 6.53
C GLY A 541 18.67 9.79 6.82
N LEU A 542 17.54 9.09 6.68
CA LEU A 542 16.19 9.57 6.98
C LEU A 542 15.61 8.75 8.14
N ARG A 543 14.92 9.41 9.08
CA ARG A 543 14.27 8.76 10.23
C ARG A 543 12.76 8.92 10.13
N PHE A 544 12.04 7.84 10.44
CA PHE A 544 10.59 7.81 10.50
C PHE A 544 10.12 7.11 11.78
N PRO A 545 8.92 7.39 12.29
CA PRO A 545 8.35 6.72 13.46
C PRO A 545 8.28 5.19 13.28
N SER A 546 8.47 4.43 14.37
CA SER A 546 8.46 2.97 14.32
C SER A 546 7.09 2.34 14.07
N ASP A 547 6.00 3.06 14.28
CA ASP A 547 4.62 2.62 14.05
C ASP A 547 4.08 3.03 12.68
N ALA A 548 4.88 3.76 11.89
CA ALA A 548 4.53 4.20 10.55
C ALA A 548 4.74 3.09 9.49
N SER A 549 3.93 3.15 8.44
CA SER A 549 4.16 2.46 7.17
C SER A 549 4.82 3.43 6.21
N VAL A 550 6.07 3.18 5.83
CA VAL A 550 6.86 4.07 4.97
C VAL A 550 7.06 3.43 3.60
N THR A 551 6.55 4.09 2.57
CA THR A 551 6.69 3.67 1.18
C THR A 551 7.58 4.63 0.41
N LEU A 552 8.64 4.12 -0.20
CA LEU A 552 9.49 4.90 -1.11
C LEU A 552 8.84 4.95 -2.50
N LEU A 553 8.58 6.15 -2.99
CA LEU A 553 8.10 6.37 -4.35
C LEU A 553 9.27 6.39 -5.32
N LEU A 554 9.19 5.50 -6.32
CA LEU A 554 10.16 5.45 -7.40
C LEU A 554 9.79 6.45 -8.51
N ASP A 555 10.82 7.01 -9.14
CA ASP A 555 10.69 7.72 -10.40
C ASP A 555 10.46 6.68 -11.51
N ASN A 556 9.38 6.83 -12.28
CA ASN A 556 8.94 5.89 -13.31
C ASN A 556 8.96 6.45 -14.74
N GLU A 557 9.54 7.64 -14.97
CA GLU A 557 9.28 8.41 -16.20
C GLU A 557 9.73 7.69 -17.49
N GLU A 558 10.79 6.88 -17.43
CA GLU A 558 11.42 6.31 -18.63
C GLU A 558 11.70 4.79 -18.55
N THR A 559 11.33 4.10 -17.47
CA THR A 559 11.66 2.67 -17.30
C THR A 559 10.45 1.87 -16.88
N SER A 560 9.97 1.02 -17.81
CA SER A 560 8.91 0.05 -17.56
C SER A 560 9.35 -0.98 -16.52
N TRP A 561 8.39 -1.70 -15.94
CA TRP A 561 8.71 -2.81 -15.07
C TRP A 561 9.55 -3.86 -15.83
N GLU A 562 9.16 -4.18 -17.06
CA GLU A 562 9.81 -5.19 -17.89
C GLU A 562 11.29 -4.85 -18.14
N ASP A 563 11.59 -3.58 -18.43
CA ASP A 563 12.97 -3.09 -18.56
C ASP A 563 13.74 -3.18 -17.24
N ARG A 564 13.07 -2.84 -16.13
CA ARG A 564 13.67 -2.92 -14.79
C ARG A 564 14.08 -4.33 -14.41
N VAL A 565 13.31 -5.34 -14.81
CA VAL A 565 13.61 -6.75 -14.53
C VAL A 565 14.88 -7.21 -15.23
N GLN A 566 15.22 -6.62 -16.38
CA GLN A 566 16.43 -6.92 -17.14
C GLN A 566 17.68 -6.22 -16.58
N GLN A 567 17.53 -5.24 -15.69
CA GLN A 567 18.67 -4.52 -15.11
C GLN A 567 19.50 -5.42 -14.18
N ARG A 568 20.79 -5.05 -14.06
CA ARG A 568 21.72 -5.72 -13.14
C ARG A 568 21.23 -5.54 -11.70
N PHE A 569 21.34 -6.62 -10.92
CA PHE A 569 21.03 -6.58 -9.50
C PHE A 569 22.04 -5.72 -8.73
N ASP A 570 21.51 -4.71 -8.03
CA ASP A 570 22.21 -3.88 -7.05
C ASP A 570 21.17 -3.43 -6.02
N PRO A 571 21.26 -3.85 -4.74
CA PRO A 571 20.34 -3.43 -3.70
C PRO A 571 20.29 -1.90 -3.60
N ARG A 572 19.08 -1.36 -3.47
CA ARG A 572 18.88 0.09 -3.57
C ARG A 572 19.53 0.83 -2.41
N GLY A 573 19.45 0.24 -1.23
CA GLY A 573 20.01 0.74 0.00
C GLY A 573 19.60 -0.14 1.18
N ARG A 574 19.96 0.34 2.36
CA ARG A 574 19.69 -0.34 3.63
C ARG A 574 18.62 0.38 4.44
N VAL A 575 17.79 -0.38 5.12
CA VAL A 575 16.83 0.09 6.13
C VAL A 575 17.13 -0.59 7.45
N THR A 576 17.26 0.20 8.52
CA THR A 576 17.42 -0.29 9.89
C THR A 576 16.10 -0.07 10.63
N VAL A 577 15.51 -1.12 11.19
CA VAL A 577 14.24 -1.05 11.92
C VAL A 577 14.45 -1.40 13.38
N THR A 578 14.18 -0.43 14.25
CA THR A 578 14.30 -0.55 15.71
C THR A 578 12.91 -0.54 16.35
N GLU A 579 12.84 -0.55 17.67
CA GLU A 579 11.57 -0.38 18.40
C GLU A 579 11.03 1.06 18.29
N ASP A 580 11.92 2.04 18.17
CA ASP A 580 11.57 3.47 18.27
C ASP A 580 11.51 4.16 16.90
N GLU A 581 12.28 3.70 15.92
CA GLU A 581 12.34 4.31 14.58
C GLU A 581 12.63 3.33 13.44
N ILE A 582 12.27 3.77 12.23
CA ILE A 582 12.68 3.22 10.95
C ILE A 582 13.69 4.18 10.33
N ARG A 583 14.90 3.70 10.04
CA ARG A 583 15.99 4.51 9.48
C ARG A 583 16.37 4.05 8.08
N PHE A 584 16.18 4.93 7.10
CA PHE A 584 16.65 4.70 5.73
C PHE A 584 18.07 5.23 5.58
N SER A 585 18.98 4.40 5.07
CA SER A 585 20.38 4.78 4.85
C SER A 585 20.52 5.98 3.90
N SER A 586 21.64 6.70 4.04
CA SER A 586 21.96 7.88 3.22
C SER A 586 22.06 7.61 1.70
N ARG A 587 22.22 6.34 1.30
CA ARG A 587 22.16 5.93 -0.12
C ARG A 587 20.79 6.17 -0.75
N LEU A 588 19.72 6.12 0.05
CA LEU A 588 18.34 6.32 -0.39
C LEU A 588 17.98 7.80 -0.58
N LEU A 589 18.85 8.73 -0.16
CA LEU A 589 18.79 10.16 -0.47
C LEU A 589 20.13 10.67 -1.02
N PRO A 590 20.45 10.39 -2.30
CA PRO A 590 21.67 10.89 -2.93
C PRO A 590 21.73 12.42 -2.99
N SER A 591 22.95 12.96 -3.00
CA SER A 591 23.17 14.39 -3.22
C SER A 591 22.57 14.84 -4.55
N ARG A 592 21.91 15.99 -4.54
CA ARG A 592 21.28 16.66 -5.68
C ARG A 592 20.23 15.84 -6.42
N GLN A 593 19.53 14.96 -5.72
CA GLN A 593 18.38 14.24 -6.25
C GLN A 593 17.16 14.48 -5.37
N GLN A 594 15.99 14.57 -6.00
CA GLN A 594 14.72 14.59 -5.29
C GLN A 594 14.23 13.16 -5.08
N ARG A 595 13.77 12.84 -3.86
CA ARG A 595 13.19 11.53 -3.51
C ARG A 595 11.86 11.73 -2.80
N GLN A 596 10.89 10.87 -3.10
CA GLN A 596 9.57 10.96 -2.50
C GLN A 596 9.28 9.78 -1.59
N PHE A 597 8.59 10.05 -0.50
CA PHE A 597 8.12 9.06 0.46
C PHE A 597 6.66 9.31 0.76
N VAL A 598 5.90 8.24 0.90
CA VAL A 598 4.55 8.28 1.47
C VAL A 598 4.57 7.56 2.80
N VAL A 599 4.11 8.25 3.83
CA VAL A 599 4.11 7.79 5.21
C VAL A 599 2.67 7.75 5.69
N GLU A 600 2.22 6.59 6.15
CA GLU A 600 0.93 6.40 6.81
C GLU A 600 1.19 6.05 8.27
N GLN A 601 0.53 6.77 9.18
CA GLN A 601 0.81 6.65 10.60
C GLN A 601 -0.44 6.93 11.45
N PRO A 602 -0.77 6.04 12.40
CA PRO A 602 -1.80 6.31 13.39
C PRO A 602 -1.34 7.42 14.36
N ARG A 603 -2.28 8.24 14.82
CA ARG A 603 -2.06 9.37 15.70
C ARG A 603 -2.97 9.25 16.91
N ASP A 604 -2.44 8.67 17.98
CA ASP A 604 -3.18 8.53 19.22
C ASP A 604 -3.37 9.87 19.91
N GLN A 605 -4.58 10.09 20.42
CA GLN A 605 -4.94 11.31 21.17
C GLN A 605 -4.49 12.56 20.41
N PHE A 606 -4.74 12.61 19.11
CA PHE A 606 -4.44 13.77 18.27
C PHE A 606 -5.25 14.99 18.73
N GLY A 607 -6.47 14.74 19.22
CA GLY A 607 -7.48 15.74 19.58
C GLY A 607 -8.47 15.98 18.44
N THR A 608 -9.51 16.78 18.68
CA THR A 608 -10.55 17.09 17.68
C THR A 608 -11.00 18.55 17.76
N VAL A 609 -11.86 18.98 16.85
CA VAL A 609 -12.52 20.29 16.89
C VAL A 609 -13.91 20.13 17.49
N ARG A 610 -14.25 20.97 18.48
CA ARG A 610 -15.56 20.94 19.16
C ARG A 610 -16.31 22.24 19.01
N ILE A 611 -17.63 22.17 18.94
CA ILE A 611 -18.50 23.34 19.09
C ILE A 611 -18.97 23.39 20.56
N THR A 612 -18.56 24.42 21.32
CA THR A 612 -18.80 24.50 22.78
C THR A 612 -20.07 25.27 23.13
N GLU A 613 -20.34 26.37 22.45
CA GLU A 613 -21.55 27.17 22.65
C GLU A 613 -22.12 27.65 21.31
N SER A 614 -23.44 27.55 21.19
CA SER A 614 -24.22 28.18 20.13
C SER A 614 -25.13 29.18 20.82
N GLU A 615 -25.06 30.48 20.49
CA GLU A 615 -25.90 31.52 21.10
C GLU A 615 -27.37 31.05 21.11
N PRO A 616 -27.97 30.80 22.30
CA PRO A 616 -29.35 30.40 22.38
C PRO A 616 -30.22 31.63 22.11
N GLU A 617 -31.21 31.49 21.22
CA GLU A 617 -32.32 32.44 21.03
C GLU A 617 -32.12 33.71 20.18
N ALA A 618 -31.17 33.75 19.24
CA ALA A 618 -31.31 34.66 18.09
C ALA A 618 -32.01 33.92 16.94
N VAL A 619 -33.07 34.51 16.37
CA VAL A 619 -33.84 34.01 15.20
C VAL A 619 -32.95 33.69 13.97
N LYS A 620 -31.65 34.01 14.02
CA LYS A 620 -30.59 33.54 13.12
C LYS A 620 -29.30 33.30 13.93
N ARG A 621 -28.75 32.07 13.95
CA ARG A 621 -27.39 31.80 14.46
C ARG A 621 -26.37 32.53 13.61
N VAL A 622 -25.62 33.48 14.18
CA VAL A 622 -24.62 34.28 13.45
C VAL A 622 -23.18 33.82 13.75
N SER A 623 -22.96 33.15 14.87
CA SER A 623 -21.64 32.63 15.26
C SER A 623 -21.76 31.42 16.18
N VAL A 624 -20.70 30.61 16.23
CA VAL A 624 -20.54 29.50 17.19
C VAL A 624 -19.15 29.57 17.81
N GLU A 625 -19.00 29.07 19.04
CA GLU A 625 -17.69 28.91 19.65
C GLU A 625 -17.07 27.58 19.24
N VAL A 626 -15.87 27.66 18.67
CA VAL A 626 -15.11 26.50 18.21
C VAL A 626 -13.88 26.34 19.07
N LYS A 627 -13.72 25.17 19.70
CA LYS A 627 -12.55 24.82 20.50
C LYS A 627 -11.63 23.89 19.72
N ASN A 628 -10.34 24.21 19.74
CA ASN A 628 -9.29 23.34 19.21
C ASN A 628 -8.78 22.42 20.32
N ASP A 629 -9.20 21.15 20.35
CA ASP A 629 -8.59 20.15 21.24
C ASP A 629 -7.38 19.44 20.60
N CYS A 630 -7.02 19.78 19.35
CA CYS A 630 -5.86 19.21 18.67
C CYS A 630 -4.54 19.70 19.29
N LYS A 631 -3.48 18.90 19.15
CA LYS A 631 -2.12 19.25 19.62
C LYS A 631 -1.42 20.34 18.81
N LEU A 632 -1.98 20.73 17.66
CA LEU A 632 -1.36 21.64 16.69
C LEU A 632 -2.14 22.96 16.60
N ASN A 633 -1.43 24.03 16.24
CA ASN A 633 -2.07 25.29 15.89
C ASN A 633 -2.90 25.11 14.61
N LEU A 634 -4.16 25.55 14.65
CA LEU A 634 -5.06 25.49 13.49
C LEU A 634 -5.15 26.89 12.88
N GLN A 635 -4.42 27.10 11.79
CA GLN A 635 -4.36 28.37 11.04
C GLN A 635 -5.74 28.81 10.53
N GLY A 636 -6.62 27.86 10.22
CA GLY A 636 -8.00 28.13 9.85
C GLY A 636 -8.85 26.89 9.98
N ILE A 637 -10.07 27.04 10.47
CA ILE A 637 -11.02 25.96 10.72
C ILE A 637 -12.32 26.31 10.00
N LEU A 638 -12.78 25.43 9.11
CA LEU A 638 -14.09 25.49 8.48
C LEU A 638 -14.94 24.34 9.03
N VAL A 639 -16.03 24.68 9.69
CA VAL A 639 -16.94 23.72 10.32
C VAL A 639 -18.28 23.77 9.60
N ARG A 640 -18.90 22.60 9.39
CA ARG A 640 -20.30 22.47 9.00
C ARG A 640 -21.08 21.86 10.15
N ASP A 641 -22.05 22.60 10.68
CA ASP A 641 -22.86 22.13 11.81
C ASP A 641 -23.88 21.06 11.39
N GLN A 642 -24.70 20.61 12.35
CA GLN A 642 -25.76 19.62 12.11
C GLN A 642 -26.89 20.17 11.22
N ASP A 643 -27.14 21.48 11.27
CA ASP A 643 -28.14 22.18 10.46
C ASP A 643 -27.65 22.48 9.03
N GLY A 644 -26.39 22.15 8.74
CA GLY A 644 -25.75 22.32 7.44
C GLY A 644 -25.19 23.73 7.19
N LEU A 645 -25.15 24.60 8.20
CA LEU A 645 -24.56 25.93 8.18
C LEU A 645 -23.04 25.87 8.32
N PHE A 646 -22.34 26.80 7.66
CA PHE A 646 -20.88 26.86 7.66
C PHE A 646 -20.38 27.94 8.59
N PHE A 647 -19.35 27.63 9.38
CA PHE A 647 -18.69 28.58 10.26
C PHE A 647 -17.18 28.53 10.05
N VAL A 648 -16.52 29.69 10.12
CA VAL A 648 -15.06 29.79 9.99
C VAL A 648 -14.41 30.48 11.19
N ALA A 649 -13.33 29.89 11.69
CA ALA A 649 -12.42 30.49 12.65
C ALA A 649 -11.01 30.52 12.06
N GLU A 650 -10.19 31.49 12.47
CA GLU A 650 -8.81 31.67 12.02
C GLU A 650 -7.89 31.67 13.24
N ASP A 651 -6.70 31.10 13.09
CA ASP A 651 -5.60 31.06 14.06
C ASP A 651 -6.05 30.69 15.49
N VAL A 652 -6.37 29.39 15.67
CA VAL A 652 -6.83 28.84 16.95
C VAL A 652 -5.74 27.94 17.55
N SER A 653 -5.12 28.41 18.63
CA SER A 653 -4.04 27.68 19.30
C SER A 653 -4.54 26.38 19.96
N PRO A 654 -3.64 25.41 20.24
CA PRO A 654 -4.00 24.20 20.98
C PRO A 654 -4.69 24.51 22.32
N GLY A 655 -5.87 23.94 22.55
CA GLY A 655 -6.69 24.12 23.75
C GLY A 655 -7.51 25.41 23.80
N GLU A 656 -7.35 26.31 22.81
CA GLU A 656 -8.03 27.60 22.75
C GLU A 656 -9.45 27.48 22.13
N THR A 657 -10.31 28.43 22.48
CA THR A 657 -11.64 28.61 21.89
C THR A 657 -11.69 29.91 21.12
N ALA A 658 -12.20 29.86 19.89
CA ALA A 658 -12.37 31.02 19.03
C ALA A 658 -13.82 31.15 18.57
N ARG A 659 -14.28 32.40 18.41
CA ARG A 659 -15.63 32.70 17.89
C ARG A 659 -15.62 32.58 16.37
N ALA A 660 -16.28 31.56 15.84
CA ALA A 660 -16.40 31.30 14.42
C ALA A 660 -17.55 32.09 13.79
N LYS A 661 -17.30 32.66 12.60
CA LYS A 661 -18.27 33.50 11.86
C LYS A 661 -19.06 32.66 10.87
N LEU A 662 -20.37 32.89 10.77
CA LEU A 662 -21.21 32.25 9.76
C LEU A 662 -20.75 32.64 8.35
N LEU A 663 -20.65 31.64 7.46
CA LEU A 663 -20.41 31.79 6.03
C LEU A 663 -21.61 31.31 5.23
N THR A 664 -21.83 31.94 4.08
CA THR A 664 -22.72 31.37 3.06
C THR A 664 -22.08 30.13 2.42
N THR A 665 -22.90 29.22 1.87
CA THR A 665 -22.40 28.04 1.15
C THR A 665 -21.45 28.42 0.01
N LEU A 666 -21.70 29.54 -0.67
CA LEU A 666 -20.83 30.03 -1.75
C LEU A 666 -19.46 30.51 -1.23
N GLU A 667 -19.43 31.20 -0.08
CA GLU A 667 -18.17 31.65 0.54
C GLU A 667 -17.36 30.47 1.07
N ALA A 668 -18.00 29.51 1.76
CA ALA A 668 -17.35 28.29 2.20
C ALA A 668 -16.75 27.50 1.01
N SER A 669 -17.51 27.37 -0.08
CA SER A 669 -17.07 26.75 -1.33
C SER A 669 -15.85 27.42 -1.95
N LYS A 670 -15.81 28.77 -1.96
CA LYS A 670 -14.65 29.54 -2.43
C LYS A 670 -13.45 29.37 -1.50
N LEU A 671 -13.65 29.45 -0.19
CA LEU A 671 -12.60 29.27 0.81
C LEU A 671 -11.93 27.90 0.67
N MET A 672 -12.72 26.83 0.55
CA MET A 672 -12.21 25.47 0.32
C MET A 672 -11.40 25.39 -0.99
N GLY A 673 -11.92 25.94 -2.07
CA GLY A 673 -11.21 26.00 -3.35
C GLY A 673 -9.89 26.76 -3.24
N ASP A 674 -9.84 27.85 -2.48
CA ASP A 674 -8.64 28.66 -2.31
C ASP A 674 -7.62 27.98 -1.40
N TRP A 675 -8.03 27.34 -0.30
CA TRP A 675 -7.17 26.49 0.53
C TRP A 675 -6.55 25.36 -0.29
N TYR A 676 -7.33 24.70 -1.14
CA TYR A 676 -6.83 23.64 -2.01
C TYR A 676 -5.83 24.15 -3.06
N LYS A 677 -6.05 25.35 -3.62
CA LYS A 677 -5.13 25.99 -4.59
C LYS A 677 -3.79 26.43 -4.01
N ARG A 678 -3.69 26.67 -2.68
CA ARG A 678 -2.43 27.08 -2.03
C ARG A 678 -1.27 26.12 -2.32
N GLN A 679 -1.58 24.88 -2.65
CA GLN A 679 -0.60 23.86 -2.99
C GLN A 679 -0.88 23.22 -4.35
N TRP A 680 -1.18 24.02 -5.37
CA TRP A 680 -1.32 23.48 -6.72
C TRP A 680 -0.11 22.63 -7.13
N LEU A 681 -0.44 21.51 -7.76
CA LEU A 681 0.50 20.60 -8.39
C LEU A 681 1.32 21.44 -9.37
N VAL A 682 2.60 21.58 -9.09
CA VAL A 682 3.49 22.25 -10.05
C VAL A 682 3.67 21.22 -11.13
N ASN A 683 3.03 21.43 -12.28
CA ASN A 683 3.27 20.57 -13.43
C ASN A 683 4.68 20.89 -13.93
N SER A 684 5.69 20.31 -13.26
CA SER A 684 7.09 20.41 -13.67
C SER A 684 7.39 19.44 -14.80
N LYS A 685 6.37 19.05 -15.59
CA LYS A 685 6.57 18.69 -16.99
C LYS A 685 7.18 19.91 -17.68
N THR A 686 8.47 20.16 -17.41
CA THR A 686 9.36 20.65 -18.45
C THR A 686 9.07 19.72 -19.61
N ASN A 687 8.42 20.27 -20.62
CA ASN A 687 8.26 19.69 -21.94
C ASN A 687 9.59 19.04 -22.36
N ARG A 688 9.82 17.76 -22.00
CA ARG A 688 10.61 16.84 -22.82
C ARG A 688 9.70 16.45 -23.96
N GLN A 689 9.38 17.47 -24.74
CA GLN A 689 8.52 17.45 -25.90
C GLN A 689 9.35 16.87 -27.04
N SER A 690 9.57 15.55 -27.02
CA SER A 690 9.95 14.75 -28.18
C SER A 690 9.93 13.25 -27.87
N ASP A 691 8.84 12.72 -27.33
CA ASP A 691 8.52 11.33 -27.67
C ASP A 691 7.86 11.37 -29.05
N THR A 692 8.59 10.93 -30.07
CA THR A 692 8.03 10.69 -31.40
C THR A 692 6.83 9.76 -31.26
N ALA A 693 5.75 10.01 -32.02
CA ALA A 693 4.56 9.16 -32.06
C ALA A 693 4.91 7.66 -32.22
N ASP A 694 6.02 7.37 -32.90
CA ASP A 694 6.59 6.03 -33.04
C ASP A 694 6.99 5.36 -31.71
N ARG A 695 7.58 6.07 -30.74
CA ARG A 695 7.92 5.47 -29.44
C ARG A 695 6.68 5.16 -28.62
N GLN A 696 5.71 6.06 -28.63
CA GLN A 696 4.45 5.85 -27.91
C GLN A 696 3.64 4.72 -28.56
N MET A 697 3.67 4.61 -29.90
CA MET A 697 3.08 3.49 -30.64
C MET A 697 3.80 2.17 -30.36
N ARG A 698 5.14 2.16 -30.34
CA ARG A 698 5.95 0.98 -30.03
C ARG A 698 5.74 0.50 -28.59
N ARG A 699 5.63 1.41 -27.61
CA ARG A 699 5.27 1.10 -26.22
C ARG A 699 3.88 0.47 -26.12
N ARG A 700 2.88 1.03 -26.82
CA ARG A 700 1.53 0.44 -26.88
C ARG A 700 1.51 -0.93 -27.54
N MET A 701 2.38 -1.16 -28.53
CA MET A 701 2.53 -2.46 -29.18
C MET A 701 3.24 -3.50 -28.31
N MET A 702 3.99 -3.10 -27.26
CA MET A 702 4.77 -4.01 -26.40
C MET A 702 4.11 -4.30 -25.04
N GLU A 703 2.89 -3.83 -24.77
CA GLU A 703 2.10 -4.09 -23.54
C GLU A 703 2.81 -3.78 -22.20
N GLU A 704 3.88 -2.97 -22.22
CA GLU A 704 4.72 -2.68 -21.04
C GLU A 704 4.00 -1.90 -19.93
N THR A 705 4.32 -2.24 -18.66
CA THR A 705 3.71 -1.65 -17.47
C THR A 705 4.57 -0.53 -16.89
N PHE A 706 4.06 0.71 -16.95
CA PHE A 706 4.71 1.90 -16.38
C PHE A 706 3.99 2.46 -15.14
N ASP A 707 2.77 1.99 -14.87
CA ASP A 707 1.91 2.46 -13.78
C ASP A 707 0.89 1.38 -13.39
N VAL A 708 1.12 0.70 -12.26
CA VAL A 708 0.23 -0.38 -11.79
C VAL A 708 -1.13 0.17 -11.41
N ILE A 709 -1.22 1.36 -10.80
CA ILE A 709 -2.48 1.96 -10.38
C ILE A 709 -3.40 2.14 -11.59
N ASN A 710 -2.87 2.73 -12.66
CA ASN A 710 -3.62 2.93 -13.90
C ASN A 710 -3.94 1.59 -14.60
N LYS A 711 -3.02 0.62 -14.58
CA LYS A 711 -3.26 -0.73 -15.13
C LYS A 711 -4.39 -1.43 -14.38
N VAL A 712 -4.33 -1.50 -13.05
CA VAL A 712 -5.38 -2.06 -12.18
C VAL A 712 -6.72 -1.36 -12.43
N ARG A 713 -6.74 -0.03 -12.45
CA ARG A 713 -7.96 0.74 -12.74
C ARG A 713 -8.56 0.37 -14.10
N SER A 714 -7.72 0.23 -15.13
CA SER A 714 -8.17 -0.14 -16.48
C SER A 714 -8.66 -1.59 -16.55
N SER A 715 -7.97 -2.52 -15.89
CA SER A 715 -8.36 -3.94 -15.79
C SER A 715 -9.69 -4.12 -15.07
N LEU A 716 -9.96 -3.30 -14.05
CA LEU A 716 -11.21 -3.32 -13.29
C LEU A 716 -12.32 -2.47 -13.93
N ALA A 717 -12.08 -1.88 -15.11
CA ALA A 717 -13.00 -0.96 -15.81
C ALA A 717 -13.54 0.19 -14.91
N MET A 718 -12.75 0.65 -13.93
CA MET A 718 -13.22 1.65 -12.97
C MET A 718 -13.01 3.07 -13.50
N THR A 719 -14.10 3.78 -13.74
CA THR A 719 -14.07 5.18 -14.20
C THR A 719 -13.85 6.17 -13.06
N SER A 720 -14.19 5.80 -11.82
CA SER A 720 -14.21 6.67 -10.63
C SER A 720 -13.26 6.22 -9.50
N ALA A 721 -12.10 5.63 -9.84
CA ALA A 721 -11.11 5.22 -8.84
C ALA A 721 -10.04 6.29 -8.57
N PRO A 722 -9.54 6.39 -7.32
CA PRO A 722 -8.48 7.32 -6.94
C PRO A 722 -7.15 6.95 -7.62
N SER A 723 -6.31 7.96 -7.85
CA SER A 723 -4.92 7.76 -8.33
C SER A 723 -3.86 8.02 -7.25
N ASP A 724 -4.15 8.86 -6.27
CA ASP A 724 -3.27 9.18 -5.13
C ASP A 724 -3.83 8.64 -3.80
N GLY A 725 -4.80 7.74 -3.82
CA GLY A 725 -5.35 7.06 -2.64
C GLY A 725 -6.58 7.73 -2.04
N VAL A 726 -7.21 7.07 -1.06
CA VAL A 726 -8.46 7.50 -0.41
C VAL A 726 -8.33 8.90 0.19
N PHE A 727 -7.27 9.18 0.94
CA PHE A 727 -7.11 10.47 1.63
C PHE A 727 -7.13 11.65 0.65
N GLU A 728 -6.39 11.52 -0.46
CA GLU A 728 -6.32 12.56 -1.49
C GLU A 728 -7.62 12.65 -2.29
N TYR A 729 -8.24 11.49 -2.56
CA TYR A 729 -9.54 11.43 -3.22
C TYR A 729 -10.62 12.13 -2.40
N GLU A 730 -10.75 11.82 -1.12
CA GLU A 730 -11.71 12.43 -0.21
C GLU A 730 -11.46 13.93 -0.05
N LEU A 731 -10.20 14.33 0.11
CA LEU A 731 -9.83 15.75 0.12
C LEU A 731 -10.25 16.44 -1.18
N GLN A 732 -10.01 15.82 -2.34
CA GLN A 732 -10.38 16.35 -3.64
C GLN A 732 -11.90 16.42 -3.83
N GLN A 733 -12.64 15.40 -3.41
CA GLN A 733 -14.11 15.38 -3.47
C GLN A 733 -14.69 16.51 -2.62
N ARG A 734 -14.23 16.67 -1.38
CA ARG A 734 -14.72 17.71 -0.45
C ARG A 734 -14.35 19.12 -0.90
N MET A 735 -13.09 19.33 -1.30
CA MET A 735 -12.54 20.68 -1.51
C MET A 735 -12.61 21.17 -2.96
N GLN A 736 -12.50 20.28 -3.95
CA GLN A 736 -12.38 20.68 -5.36
C GLN A 736 -13.65 20.39 -6.17
N LEU A 737 -14.19 19.18 -6.08
CA LEU A 737 -15.27 18.70 -6.96
C LEU A 737 -16.65 18.98 -6.36
N GLY A 738 -16.92 18.47 -5.16
CA GLY A 738 -18.18 18.69 -4.44
C GLY A 738 -18.26 20.07 -3.78
N LYS A 739 -17.11 20.62 -3.35
CA LYS A 739 -16.99 21.92 -2.67
C LYS A 739 -17.98 22.10 -1.51
N SER A 740 -18.20 21.03 -0.76
CA SER A 740 -19.06 20.96 0.42
C SER A 740 -18.49 19.93 1.38
N LEU A 741 -18.67 20.16 2.68
CA LEU A 741 -18.37 19.20 3.73
C LEU A 741 -19.62 18.37 4.07
N PRO A 742 -19.50 17.13 4.57
CA PRO A 742 -20.61 16.44 5.23
C PRO A 742 -21.22 17.28 6.37
N ASN A 743 -22.49 17.06 6.70
CA ASN A 743 -23.06 17.67 7.92
C ASN A 743 -22.28 17.17 9.14
N HIS A 744 -22.15 18.02 10.16
CA HIS A 744 -21.46 17.67 11.40
C HIS A 744 -19.98 17.28 11.21
N SER A 745 -19.27 17.97 10.31
CA SER A 745 -17.86 17.72 10.04
C SER A 745 -17.07 19.01 9.91
N TYR A 746 -15.74 18.91 9.90
CA TYR A 746 -14.86 20.05 9.75
C TYR A 746 -13.66 19.74 8.85
N ILE A 747 -13.05 20.81 8.33
CA ILE A 747 -11.72 20.78 7.75
C ILE A 747 -10.93 21.99 8.25
N ALA A 748 -9.66 21.78 8.56
CA ALA A 748 -8.76 22.80 9.05
C ALA A 748 -7.39 22.75 8.34
N LEU A 749 -6.73 23.90 8.31
CA LEU A 749 -5.32 24.03 7.98
C LEU A 749 -4.51 24.06 9.26
N ALA A 750 -3.46 23.26 9.35
CA ALA A 750 -2.60 23.16 10.51
C ALA A 750 -1.13 23.37 10.13
N ASP A 751 -0.30 23.54 11.15
CA ASP A 751 1.15 23.37 11.00
C ASP A 751 1.48 21.88 10.77
N LEU A 752 2.61 21.60 10.10
CA LEU A 752 3.08 20.22 9.95
C LEU A 752 3.40 19.62 11.32
N SER A 753 3.15 18.32 11.50
CA SER A 753 3.56 17.64 12.72
C SER A 753 5.09 17.52 12.84
N ASP A 754 5.61 17.56 14.07
CA ASP A 754 7.05 17.58 14.35
C ASP A 754 7.83 16.36 13.85
N ASP A 755 7.16 15.24 13.65
CA ASP A 755 7.72 13.97 13.18
C ASP A 755 7.63 13.79 11.65
N VAL A 756 7.07 14.76 10.92
CA VAL A 756 7.03 14.73 9.45
C VAL A 756 8.41 14.98 8.83
N PRO A 757 9.21 15.96 9.32
CA PRO A 757 10.60 16.10 8.89
C PRO A 757 11.47 14.88 9.25
N ALA A 758 11.83 14.07 8.26
CA ALA A 758 12.68 12.90 8.49
C ALA A 758 14.17 13.21 8.76
N ILE A 759 14.56 14.48 8.70
CA ILE A 759 15.93 14.98 8.91
C ILE A 759 15.87 16.24 9.76
N ASP A 760 16.70 16.29 10.79
CA ASP A 760 16.84 17.46 11.67
C ASP A 760 17.36 18.69 10.89
N GLY A 761 16.77 19.86 11.15
CA GLY A 761 17.22 21.13 10.57
C GLY A 761 16.93 21.31 9.08
N ILE A 762 15.94 20.60 8.55
CA ILE A 762 15.51 20.71 7.15
C ILE A 762 14.74 22.02 6.88
N SER A 763 14.93 22.62 5.71
CA SER A 763 14.11 23.76 5.26
C SER A 763 12.79 23.25 4.70
N ILE A 764 11.66 23.68 5.27
CA ILE A 764 10.31 23.31 4.82
C ILE A 764 9.84 24.34 3.79
N GLU A 765 9.55 23.87 2.58
CA GLU A 765 9.19 24.68 1.42
C GLU A 765 7.76 24.36 0.98
N ASN A 766 6.89 25.37 0.89
CA ASN A 766 5.54 25.27 0.32
C ASN A 766 4.77 24.02 0.78
N SER A 767 4.82 23.71 2.08
CA SER A 767 4.16 22.54 2.66
C SER A 767 2.79 22.88 3.24
N ILE A 768 1.91 21.89 3.34
CA ILE A 768 0.55 22.08 3.88
C ILE A 768 0.12 20.87 4.70
N HIS A 769 -0.68 21.12 5.73
CA HIS A 769 -1.33 20.09 6.52
C HIS A 769 -2.83 20.35 6.54
N PHE A 770 -3.60 19.40 6.02
CA PHE A 770 -5.05 19.36 6.15
C PHE A 770 -5.43 18.45 7.31
N VAL A 771 -6.26 18.95 8.21
CA VAL A 771 -6.89 18.15 9.27
C VAL A 771 -8.38 18.11 8.97
N MET A 772 -8.95 16.93 8.77
CA MET A 772 -10.39 16.76 8.56
C MET A 772 -10.95 15.73 9.53
N GLY A 773 -12.21 15.85 9.89
CA GLY A 773 -12.84 14.91 10.81
C GLY A 773 -14.32 15.22 11.01
N ASP A 774 -14.97 14.34 11.75
CA ASP A 774 -16.33 14.54 12.20
C ASP A 774 -16.31 15.25 13.56
N LEU A 775 -17.33 16.08 13.80
CA LEU A 775 -17.51 16.73 15.09
C LEU A 775 -18.02 15.70 16.11
N PRO A 776 -17.63 15.81 17.39
CA PRO A 776 -18.14 14.94 18.45
C PRO A 776 -19.50 15.36 19.02
#